data_AF-A0A496SE43-F1
#
_entry.id   AF-A0A496SE43-F1
#
_cell.length_a   1.000
_cell.length_b   1.000
_cell.length_c   1.000
_cell.angle_alpha   90.00
_cell.angle_beta   90.00
_cell.angle_gamma   90.00
#
_symmetry.space_group_name_H-M   'P 1'
#
loop_
_entity.id
_entity.type
_entity.pdbx_description
1 polymer ?
#
loop_
_entity_poly.entity_id
_entity_poly.type
_entity_poly.pdbx_seq_one_letter_code
_entity_poly.pdbx_strand_id
1 'polypeptide(L)'
;MTEVGKMVIREILRRDPDREVSTVVKITDHFPQRVWTEMDEYVPTERVKGYFRDILDALLETRRGATEQVCIWVSGFFGSGKSHFLKVLGYLLEGRTLQDPDGNEHPSQEFLCRRLGLQDLLPLLQKEFRIKVLFINLLDYDPQSPRRPTLSRLVYRHLLEDRGLSTEFWVAAWEKELQELDRWEEFEDWVKKSFGREWERERTLNAEPVLKRALPELLPERYRTEEDALQAIQESKKRYSTINPSDVARDLVQEAKHLHEHNGRLVVLLDEVGLYIGDSVERLTDLNSLAEQVVQQGEGKVLLIATAQEALTDIVPRLTTDRQILEWLRDRFRLHLGLLPTEVEEVIAQRLLAKTGEGVQGVRTMFRDHEGRLRMGLSLEQRWGDDDFLKLYPCHPYAIHMMQDIMGAMRGSVEEARRLSGSERSLLKLVHTILRGEGGLERGAEKPLGWLISLDLFYDALAPDLRAVRSEQVRALEEVAQLGEVDGLPVVRIAKALFLLQHLRQRYPCSVENLASTLVDHVDVDIDALRQKVRQGLQKLQQEGWVVEEEGQYRLLTPAEHDLERDIRRNYPGPAEVQREAARLVREMLHDFRYEHGQIRRPLKVAMEVDGETVSEAGDLKISLLTPFALEDADELLARSIAEPQTLFWKAGDSPELQAVLERAIAIRKTLQQWQTRPLTREQEEHRGRLEREANEAFQTKLPELLRRAFLRGQLYLNGQELEPQGNDVEGTLRAHLRSVAGQLYTEFVDARPARDAECASILTWQPGAALPSIYTDLQLLTGEERIRRDAQLLSVLKSELQKRHNLGQDRSGRALLEHFERPPYGWDPRLVRLLLATLFKGGWAGVRYQGRDIADPTDPQARAVFTQAREFQRATFEVLPEVDWREASGKVSTIFGVQGGDTFERTAEVVRQQAEGWREKVERLATRCRDNELPSHFAQACGEVSETLGEIGQQADLNARLRRFLQNADVLQEKMPVVRNLESFNFEEYRKIRRFIGATHDWSDALSGDASGRWQRLRQNLDAEDLLGRWQQVVDDYAYLLSLYRNHYSQRHGEFRRGVEDALAELRRHEAFQHQPERAEELLQPLMQLLCEADGKPQEETFVCPRCRRSFVNLAPSSAEAIRRTVEAELDELLPPPPEEEVRSLRLERTLDSPSDVDRLAREVRRYIQRLNRPVVVLLEARPKEENDGP
;
A
#
# COMPACT_ATOMS: atom_id res chain seq x y z
N MET A 1 61.63 -38.27 -39.62
CA MET A 1 61.95 -36.88 -39.99
C MET A 1 62.13 -36.83 -41.50
N THR A 2 61.01 -36.82 -42.21
CA THR A 2 60.91 -36.82 -43.68
C THR A 2 60.63 -35.38 -44.14
N GLU A 3 61.06 -35.02 -45.35
CA GLU A 3 61.15 -33.67 -45.96
C GLU A 3 59.91 -32.75 -45.92
N VAL A 4 58.77 -33.20 -45.36
CA VAL A 4 57.51 -32.44 -45.23
C VAL A 4 57.64 -31.21 -44.32
N GLY A 5 58.59 -31.21 -43.37
CA GLY A 5 58.77 -30.11 -42.40
C GLY A 5 59.44 -28.83 -42.93
N LYS A 6 59.70 -28.70 -44.24
CA LYS A 6 60.35 -27.51 -44.83
C LYS A 6 59.50 -26.75 -45.86
N MET A 7 58.32 -27.25 -46.23
CA MET A 7 57.48 -26.56 -47.20
C MET A 7 56.98 -25.22 -46.64
N VAL A 8 57.03 -24.18 -47.47
CA VAL A 8 56.40 -22.88 -47.17
C VAL A 8 55.03 -22.77 -47.84
N ILE A 9 54.17 -21.90 -47.32
CA ILE A 9 52.79 -21.75 -47.82
C ILE A 9 52.76 -21.39 -49.32
N ARG A 10 53.73 -20.62 -49.82
CA ARG A 10 53.86 -20.30 -51.25
C ARG A 10 53.93 -21.55 -52.14
N GLU A 11 54.68 -22.57 -51.72
CA GLU A 11 54.96 -23.78 -52.52
C GLU A 11 53.73 -24.70 -52.63
N ILE A 12 52.81 -24.64 -51.67
CA ILE A 12 51.59 -25.45 -51.69
C ILE A 12 50.48 -24.82 -52.53
N LEU A 13 50.54 -23.52 -52.85
CA LEU A 13 49.50 -22.81 -53.59
C LEU A 13 49.65 -23.01 -55.11
N ARG A 14 48.53 -23.24 -55.81
CA ARG A 14 48.48 -23.48 -57.25
C ARG A 14 48.78 -22.22 -58.07
N ARG A 15 48.39 -21.05 -57.55
CA ARG A 15 48.57 -19.76 -58.22
C ARG A 15 49.50 -18.90 -57.37
N ASP A 16 50.30 -18.07 -58.02
CA ASP A 16 51.23 -17.18 -57.33
C ASP A 16 50.47 -16.20 -56.40
N PRO A 17 50.81 -16.14 -55.09
CA PRO A 17 50.25 -15.13 -54.20
C PRO A 17 50.71 -13.71 -54.57
N ASP A 18 51.82 -13.55 -55.30
CA ASP A 18 52.33 -12.25 -55.76
C ASP A 18 51.64 -11.73 -57.02
N ARG A 19 50.59 -12.38 -57.54
CA ARG A 19 49.83 -11.84 -58.68
C ARG A 19 48.86 -10.73 -58.25
N GLU A 20 48.54 -9.82 -59.16
CA GLU A 20 47.46 -8.86 -58.94
C GLU A 20 46.10 -9.54 -58.99
N VAL A 21 45.22 -9.21 -58.04
CA VAL A 21 43.85 -9.71 -58.01
C VAL A 21 42.89 -8.54 -58.02
N SER A 22 42.07 -8.45 -59.07
CA SER A 22 40.99 -7.45 -59.12
C SER A 22 39.91 -7.80 -58.10
N THR A 23 39.66 -6.88 -57.18
CA THR A 23 38.72 -7.05 -56.07
C THR A 23 37.40 -6.32 -56.29
N VAL A 24 37.35 -5.36 -57.20
CA VAL A 24 36.17 -4.58 -57.56
C VAL A 24 35.94 -4.68 -59.06
N VAL A 25 34.85 -5.33 -59.46
CA VAL A 25 34.44 -5.43 -60.85
C VAL A 25 33.46 -4.31 -61.16
N LYS A 26 33.87 -3.38 -62.02
CA LYS A 26 32.95 -2.38 -62.58
C LYS A 26 32.24 -2.97 -63.78
N ILE A 27 30.90 -3.00 -63.72
CA ILE A 27 30.08 -3.59 -64.77
C ILE A 27 30.20 -2.82 -66.10
N THR A 28 30.48 -1.52 -66.05
CA THR A 28 30.65 -0.62 -67.21
C THR A 28 32.07 -0.57 -67.77
N ASP A 29 33.04 -1.24 -67.13
CA ASP A 29 34.44 -1.26 -67.61
C ASP A 29 34.64 -2.34 -68.66
N HIS A 30 34.78 -1.93 -69.92
CA HIS A 30 34.94 -2.84 -71.06
C HIS A 30 36.38 -2.88 -71.60
N PHE A 31 37.38 -2.48 -70.82
CA PHE A 31 38.78 -2.52 -71.26
C PHE A 31 39.26 -3.98 -71.46
N PRO A 32 39.73 -4.38 -72.66
CA PRO A 32 39.89 -5.79 -73.04
C PRO A 32 40.72 -6.65 -72.07
N GLN A 33 41.89 -6.14 -71.65
CA GLN A 33 42.83 -6.88 -70.79
C GLN A 33 42.27 -7.11 -69.36
N ARG A 34 41.53 -6.13 -68.83
CA ARG A 34 40.87 -6.25 -67.51
C ARG A 34 39.70 -7.22 -67.59
N VAL A 35 38.90 -7.12 -68.64
CA VAL A 35 37.77 -8.03 -68.87
C VAL A 35 38.27 -9.47 -68.98
N TRP A 36 39.34 -9.74 -69.74
CA TRP A 36 39.92 -11.09 -69.80
C TRP A 36 40.30 -11.61 -68.42
N THR A 37 41.03 -10.81 -67.62
CA THR A 37 41.45 -11.20 -66.28
C THR A 37 40.26 -11.51 -65.38
N GLU A 38 39.22 -10.67 -65.43
CA GLU A 38 37.97 -10.91 -64.68
C GLU A 38 37.29 -12.20 -65.11
N MET A 39 37.10 -12.41 -66.43
CA MET A 39 36.49 -13.63 -66.97
C MET A 39 37.33 -14.87 -66.66
N ASP A 40 38.66 -14.77 -66.69
CA ASP A 40 39.55 -15.90 -66.39
C ASP A 40 39.57 -16.27 -64.91
N GLU A 41 39.47 -15.28 -64.03
CA GLU A 41 39.44 -15.48 -62.59
C GLU A 41 38.04 -15.73 -62.02
N TYR A 42 36.99 -15.71 -62.84
CA TYR A 42 35.62 -15.99 -62.40
C TYR A 42 35.43 -17.45 -61.98
N VAL A 43 35.10 -17.71 -60.71
CA VAL A 43 34.87 -19.08 -60.22
C VAL A 43 33.37 -19.33 -60.11
N PRO A 44 32.76 -20.11 -61.04
CA PRO A 44 31.35 -20.45 -60.93
C PRO A 44 31.16 -21.64 -59.99
N THR A 45 30.55 -21.39 -58.83
CA THR A 45 30.06 -22.47 -57.96
C THR A 45 28.95 -23.25 -58.65
N GLU A 46 28.67 -24.49 -58.23
CA GLU A 46 27.61 -25.31 -58.84
C GLU A 46 26.23 -24.62 -58.83
N ARG A 47 25.94 -23.87 -57.77
CA ARG A 47 24.72 -23.08 -57.64
C ARG A 47 24.68 -21.91 -58.63
N VAL A 48 25.77 -21.18 -58.75
CA VAL A 48 25.92 -20.09 -59.74
C VAL A 48 25.78 -20.62 -61.17
N LYS A 49 26.34 -21.80 -61.48
CA LYS A 49 26.12 -22.47 -62.79
C LYS A 49 24.63 -22.75 -63.03
N GLY A 50 23.92 -23.21 -62.00
CA GLY A 50 22.45 -23.34 -62.02
C GLY A 50 21.75 -22.02 -62.35
N TYR A 51 22.16 -20.92 -61.74
CA TYR A 51 21.60 -19.59 -62.00
C TYR A 51 21.78 -19.11 -63.44
N PHE A 52 22.95 -19.33 -64.03
CA PHE A 52 23.13 -19.03 -65.46
C PHE A 52 22.21 -19.89 -66.34
N ARG A 53 22.00 -21.17 -65.98
CA ARG A 53 21.07 -22.05 -66.68
C ARG A 53 19.63 -21.54 -66.56
N ASP A 54 19.17 -21.21 -65.36
CA ASP A 54 17.82 -20.68 -65.11
C ASP A 54 17.55 -19.40 -65.92
N ILE A 55 18.52 -18.49 -66.01
CA ILE A 55 18.40 -17.26 -66.82
C ILE A 55 18.35 -17.57 -68.31
N LEU A 56 19.18 -18.50 -68.79
CA LEU A 56 19.13 -18.93 -70.19
C LEU A 56 17.81 -19.65 -70.52
N ASP A 57 17.26 -20.42 -69.59
CA ASP A 57 15.95 -21.06 -69.76
C ASP A 57 14.83 -20.02 -69.84
N ALA A 58 14.82 -19.03 -68.95
CA ALA A 58 13.89 -17.90 -69.01
C ALA A 58 14.01 -17.13 -70.34
N LEU A 59 15.24 -16.90 -70.81
CA LEU A 59 15.48 -16.32 -72.14
C LEU A 59 14.93 -17.21 -73.26
N LEU A 60 15.14 -18.53 -73.19
CA LEU A 60 14.62 -19.49 -74.18
C LEU A 60 13.10 -19.52 -74.25
N GLU A 61 12.40 -19.32 -73.13
CA GLU A 61 10.93 -19.22 -73.09
C GLU A 61 10.41 -18.03 -73.90
N THR A 62 11.15 -16.92 -73.95
CA THR A 62 10.74 -15.71 -74.70
C THR A 62 10.60 -15.93 -76.20
N ARG A 63 11.10 -17.04 -76.75
CA ARG A 63 10.89 -17.40 -78.17
C ARG A 63 9.44 -17.73 -78.49
N ARG A 64 8.67 -18.14 -77.48
CA ARG A 64 7.25 -18.51 -77.64
C ARG A 64 6.31 -17.31 -77.61
N GLY A 65 6.82 -16.11 -77.33
CA GLY A 65 6.04 -14.87 -77.24
C GLY A 65 6.20 -14.18 -75.88
N ALA A 66 5.21 -13.37 -75.51
CA ALA A 66 5.19 -12.67 -74.22
C ALA A 66 5.19 -13.68 -73.05
N THR A 67 6.07 -13.44 -72.08
CA THR A 67 6.19 -14.24 -70.85
C THR A 67 6.33 -13.29 -69.66
N GLU A 68 5.84 -13.73 -68.50
CA GLU A 68 5.95 -12.99 -67.24
C GLU A 68 7.32 -13.22 -66.57
N GLN A 69 8.17 -14.12 -67.09
CA GLN A 69 9.52 -14.41 -66.57
C GLN A 69 10.61 -13.49 -67.16
N VAL A 70 10.30 -12.22 -67.38
CA VAL A 70 11.25 -11.25 -67.99
C VAL A 70 12.00 -10.41 -66.97
N CYS A 71 11.58 -10.41 -65.70
CA CYS A 71 12.24 -9.66 -64.62
C CYS A 71 12.89 -10.61 -63.61
N ILE A 72 14.18 -10.41 -63.33
CA ILE A 72 15.02 -11.30 -62.51
C ILE A 72 15.70 -10.50 -61.39
N TRP A 73 15.62 -11.01 -60.16
CA TRP A 73 16.23 -10.38 -58.99
C TRP A 73 17.41 -11.21 -58.49
N VAL A 74 18.60 -10.61 -58.45
CA VAL A 74 19.83 -11.23 -57.95
C VAL A 74 20.19 -10.60 -56.60
N SER A 75 19.94 -11.30 -55.51
CA SER A 75 20.32 -10.86 -54.16
C SER A 75 21.65 -11.45 -53.71
N GLY A 76 22.34 -10.77 -52.80
CA GLY A 76 23.56 -11.29 -52.17
C GLY A 76 24.34 -10.20 -51.45
N PHE A 77 25.00 -10.55 -50.35
CA PHE A 77 25.75 -9.60 -49.53
C PHE A 77 26.89 -8.89 -50.30
N PHE A 78 27.41 -7.79 -49.76
CA PHE A 78 28.54 -7.09 -50.38
C PHE A 78 29.78 -7.99 -50.45
N GLY A 79 30.41 -8.05 -51.62
CA GLY A 79 31.54 -8.94 -51.88
C GLY A 79 31.13 -10.35 -52.36
N SER A 80 29.83 -10.65 -52.47
CA SER A 80 29.34 -11.93 -53.04
C SER A 80 29.55 -12.07 -54.55
N GLY A 81 29.99 -10.99 -55.23
CA GLY A 81 30.28 -11.01 -56.67
C GLY A 81 29.11 -10.66 -57.59
N LYS A 82 28.05 -10.00 -57.10
CA LYS A 82 26.87 -9.56 -57.90
C LYS A 82 27.23 -8.83 -59.20
N SER A 83 28.04 -7.77 -59.13
CA SER A 83 28.47 -7.01 -60.31
C SER A 83 29.27 -7.87 -61.28
N HIS A 84 30.10 -8.79 -60.77
CA HIS A 84 30.86 -9.75 -61.57
C HIS A 84 29.92 -10.76 -62.25
N PHE A 85 28.92 -11.27 -61.53
CA PHE A 85 27.87 -12.15 -62.07
C PHE A 85 27.13 -11.47 -63.24
N LEU A 86 26.67 -10.23 -63.08
CA LEU A 86 26.02 -9.49 -64.16
C LEU A 86 26.95 -9.24 -65.34
N LYS A 87 28.22 -8.90 -65.09
CA LYS A 87 29.20 -8.69 -66.15
C LYS A 87 29.42 -9.96 -66.96
N VAL A 88 29.66 -11.09 -66.28
CA VAL A 88 29.79 -12.42 -66.93
C VAL A 88 28.53 -12.76 -67.70
N LEU A 89 27.34 -12.52 -67.13
CA LEU A 89 26.06 -12.74 -67.81
C LEU A 89 25.93 -11.90 -69.07
N GLY A 90 26.21 -10.61 -69.00
CA GLY A 90 26.10 -9.73 -70.16
C GLY A 90 27.06 -10.13 -71.28
N TYR A 91 28.31 -10.49 -70.94
CA TYR A 91 29.27 -11.01 -71.92
C TYR A 91 28.85 -12.38 -72.47
N LEU A 92 28.28 -13.26 -71.66
CA LEU A 92 27.70 -14.53 -72.11
C LEU A 92 26.54 -14.27 -73.09
N LEU A 93 25.67 -13.30 -72.83
CA LEU A 93 24.49 -13.06 -73.66
C LEU A 93 24.81 -12.34 -74.97
N GLU A 94 25.61 -11.27 -74.93
CA GLU A 94 25.90 -10.43 -76.10
C GLU A 94 26.93 -11.05 -77.05
N GLY A 95 27.81 -11.95 -76.56
CA GLY A 95 28.81 -12.61 -77.41
C GLY A 95 29.97 -11.69 -77.85
N ARG A 96 30.39 -10.75 -76.99
CA ARG A 96 31.52 -9.84 -77.24
C ARG A 96 32.85 -10.60 -77.41
N THR A 97 33.79 -10.02 -78.13
CA THR A 97 35.15 -10.55 -78.24
C THR A 97 35.95 -10.31 -76.96
N LEU A 98 36.58 -11.36 -76.42
CA LEU A 98 37.56 -11.30 -75.34
C LEU A 98 38.97 -11.37 -75.93
N GLN A 99 39.92 -10.64 -75.35
CA GLN A 99 41.33 -10.67 -75.78
C GLN A 99 42.22 -11.18 -74.65
N ASP A 100 42.95 -12.27 -74.90
CA ASP A 100 43.90 -12.82 -73.92
C ASP A 100 45.21 -11.99 -73.84
N PRO A 101 46.09 -12.23 -72.84
CA PRO A 101 47.35 -11.48 -72.68
C PRO A 101 48.31 -11.65 -73.86
N ASP A 102 48.16 -12.73 -74.63
CA ASP A 102 48.96 -13.01 -75.83
C ASP A 102 48.36 -12.33 -77.08
N GLY A 103 47.22 -11.65 -76.94
CA GLY A 103 46.55 -10.88 -77.98
C GLY A 103 45.53 -11.68 -78.81
N ASN A 104 45.27 -12.95 -78.49
CA ASN A 104 44.31 -13.76 -79.23
C ASN A 104 42.88 -13.40 -78.86
N GLU A 105 42.01 -13.40 -79.88
CA GLU A 105 40.58 -13.11 -79.73
C GLU A 105 39.77 -14.40 -79.49
N HIS A 106 38.93 -14.38 -78.46
CA HIS A 106 38.06 -15.49 -78.07
C HIS A 106 36.61 -15.02 -77.99
N PRO A 107 35.63 -15.71 -78.60
CA PRO A 107 34.23 -15.40 -78.39
C PRO A 107 33.84 -15.60 -76.91
N SER A 108 33.30 -14.57 -76.26
CA SER A 108 32.92 -14.65 -74.84
C SER A 108 31.93 -15.77 -74.55
N GLN A 109 30.97 -15.97 -75.45
CA GLN A 109 29.97 -17.03 -75.38
C GLN A 109 30.59 -18.42 -75.29
N GLU A 110 31.56 -18.73 -76.16
CA GLU A 110 32.23 -20.03 -76.18
C GLU A 110 33.07 -20.24 -74.93
N PHE A 111 33.85 -19.23 -74.55
CA PHE A 111 34.70 -19.25 -73.36
C PHE A 111 33.87 -19.46 -72.08
N LEU A 112 32.80 -18.68 -71.91
CA LEU A 112 31.96 -18.73 -70.72
C LEU A 112 31.06 -19.96 -70.69
N CYS A 113 30.48 -20.40 -71.82
CA CYS A 113 29.75 -21.67 -71.87
C CYS A 113 30.65 -22.86 -71.49
N ARG A 114 31.93 -22.87 -71.91
CA ARG A 114 32.89 -23.89 -71.48
C ARG A 114 33.08 -23.85 -69.95
N ARG A 115 33.36 -22.68 -69.38
CA ARG A 115 33.60 -22.49 -67.95
C ARG A 115 32.37 -22.81 -67.08
N LEU A 116 31.18 -22.43 -67.54
CA LEU A 116 29.92 -22.57 -66.81
C LEU A 116 29.27 -23.96 -66.96
N GLY A 117 29.77 -24.82 -67.85
CA GLY A 117 29.13 -26.11 -68.12
C GLY A 117 27.82 -25.98 -68.93
N LEU A 118 27.77 -25.02 -69.86
CA LEU A 118 26.58 -24.66 -70.65
C LEU A 118 26.81 -24.84 -72.16
N GLN A 119 27.70 -25.77 -72.54
CA GLN A 119 28.06 -25.97 -73.95
C GLN A 119 26.89 -26.53 -74.78
N ASP A 120 25.94 -27.19 -74.13
CA ASP A 120 24.69 -27.69 -74.70
C ASP A 120 23.73 -26.56 -75.15
N LEU A 121 23.76 -25.41 -74.48
CA LEU A 121 22.88 -24.28 -74.76
C LEU A 121 23.45 -23.27 -75.77
N LEU A 122 24.77 -23.31 -76.01
CA LEU A 122 25.47 -22.40 -76.90
C LEU A 122 24.87 -22.33 -78.32
N PRO A 123 24.55 -23.46 -79.00
CA PRO A 123 23.99 -23.41 -80.35
C PRO A 123 22.61 -22.73 -80.40
N LEU A 124 21.82 -22.86 -79.34
CA LEU A 124 20.52 -22.20 -79.23
C LEU A 124 20.69 -20.70 -79.04
N LEU A 125 21.61 -20.29 -78.16
CA LEU A 125 21.92 -18.89 -77.91
C LEU A 125 22.36 -18.17 -79.19
N GLN A 126 23.25 -18.79 -79.98
CA GLN A 126 23.80 -18.20 -81.21
C GLN A 126 22.83 -18.20 -82.40
N LYS A 127 21.95 -19.20 -82.52
CA LYS A 127 21.02 -19.31 -83.66
C LYS A 127 19.71 -18.56 -83.47
N GLU A 128 19.18 -18.62 -82.25
CA GLU A 128 17.80 -18.19 -81.97
C GLU A 128 17.72 -16.74 -81.48
N PHE A 129 18.85 -16.12 -81.11
CA PHE A 129 18.86 -14.79 -80.54
C PHE A 129 19.90 -13.85 -81.15
N ARG A 130 19.53 -12.57 -81.17
CA ARG A 130 20.43 -11.42 -81.36
C ARG A 130 20.27 -10.52 -80.15
N ILE A 131 21.22 -10.57 -79.23
CA ILE A 131 21.08 -9.96 -77.91
C ILE A 131 21.97 -8.75 -77.81
N LYS A 132 21.41 -7.64 -77.33
CA LYS A 132 22.15 -6.46 -76.89
C LYS A 132 21.95 -6.28 -75.39
N VAL A 133 23.02 -5.91 -74.69
CA VAL A 133 23.02 -5.77 -73.23
C VAL A 133 23.33 -4.33 -72.85
N LEU A 134 22.46 -3.73 -72.04
CA LEU A 134 22.67 -2.42 -71.43
C LEU A 134 23.18 -2.61 -70.00
N PHE A 135 24.44 -2.22 -69.76
CA PHE A 135 25.08 -2.29 -68.46
C PHE A 135 24.89 -0.96 -67.71
N ILE A 136 24.11 -0.96 -66.63
CA ILE A 136 23.75 0.25 -65.90
C ILE A 136 24.19 0.10 -64.45
N ASN A 137 25.10 0.96 -64.00
CA ASN A 137 25.48 1.04 -62.59
C ASN A 137 24.78 2.22 -61.91
N LEU A 138 23.95 1.94 -60.90
CA LEU A 138 23.20 2.99 -60.22
C LEU A 138 24.03 3.76 -59.17
N LEU A 139 25.28 3.36 -58.91
CA LEU A 139 26.23 4.05 -58.03
C LEU A 139 26.88 5.28 -58.66
N ASP A 140 26.94 5.36 -59.98
CA ASP A 140 27.59 6.46 -60.70
C ASP A 140 26.80 7.80 -60.59
N TYR A 141 25.65 7.79 -59.89
CA TYR A 141 24.74 8.92 -59.73
C TYR A 141 24.62 9.39 -58.26
N ASP A 142 24.81 10.70 -58.02
CA ASP A 142 24.88 11.31 -56.68
C ASP A 142 23.68 10.98 -55.77
N PRO A 143 23.90 10.37 -54.58
CA PRO A 143 22.89 10.09 -53.57
C PRO A 143 22.21 11.24 -52.86
N GLN A 144 22.87 12.39 -52.77
CA GLN A 144 22.39 13.52 -51.99
C GLN A 144 21.58 14.52 -52.82
N SER A 145 21.47 14.31 -54.13
CA SER A 145 20.60 15.13 -54.98
C SER A 145 19.12 14.80 -54.71
N PRO A 146 18.30 15.76 -54.21
CA PRO A 146 16.85 15.60 -54.11
C PRO A 146 16.18 15.47 -55.49
N ARG A 147 16.95 15.69 -56.57
CA ARG A 147 16.55 15.55 -57.97
C ARG A 147 17.23 14.35 -58.63
N ARG A 148 17.41 13.24 -57.90
CA ARG A 148 17.86 11.98 -58.52
C ARG A 148 16.92 11.62 -59.68
N PRO A 149 17.43 11.31 -60.87
CA PRO A 149 16.60 10.90 -61.99
C PRO A 149 15.87 9.57 -61.67
N THR A 150 14.65 9.42 -62.19
CA THR A 150 13.91 8.15 -62.13
C THR A 150 14.69 7.03 -62.82
N LEU A 151 14.45 5.78 -62.44
CA LEU A 151 15.09 4.62 -63.06
C LEU A 151 14.79 4.58 -64.56
N SER A 152 13.55 4.87 -64.93
CA SER A 152 13.13 4.99 -66.34
C SER A 152 13.97 6.03 -67.09
N ARG A 153 14.27 7.18 -66.47
CA ARG A 153 15.13 8.23 -67.03
C ARG A 153 16.59 7.75 -67.22
N LEU A 154 17.11 6.95 -66.29
CA LEU A 154 18.46 6.38 -66.39
C LEU A 154 18.57 5.33 -67.50
N VAL A 155 17.64 4.38 -67.54
CA VAL A 155 17.59 3.34 -68.58
C VAL A 155 17.46 3.96 -69.96
N TYR A 156 16.58 4.95 -70.10
CA TYR A 156 16.40 5.64 -71.37
C TYR A 156 17.66 6.40 -71.79
N ARG A 157 18.35 7.08 -70.87
CA ARG A 157 19.63 7.74 -71.17
C ARG A 157 20.66 6.74 -71.70
N HIS A 158 20.85 5.61 -71.03
CA HIS A 158 21.82 4.60 -71.48
C HIS A 158 21.47 3.98 -72.83
N LEU A 159 20.18 3.77 -73.11
CA LEU A 159 19.73 3.33 -74.43
C LEU A 159 20.13 4.36 -75.52
N LEU A 160 19.96 5.65 -75.24
CA LEU A 160 20.35 6.72 -76.16
C LEU A 160 21.87 6.80 -76.36
N GLU A 161 22.64 6.69 -75.27
CA GLU A 161 24.11 6.67 -75.32
C GLU A 161 24.64 5.50 -76.16
N ASP A 162 24.08 4.29 -75.99
CA ASP A 162 24.48 3.10 -76.76
C ASP A 162 24.15 3.25 -78.26
N ARG A 163 23.10 4.02 -78.61
CA ARG A 163 22.80 4.43 -80.00
C ARG A 163 23.64 5.60 -80.52
N GLY A 164 24.50 6.21 -79.69
CA GLY A 164 25.27 7.42 -80.06
C GLY A 164 24.46 8.73 -80.03
N LEU A 165 23.21 8.68 -79.57
CA LEU A 165 22.32 9.84 -79.46
C LEU A 165 22.63 10.69 -78.21
N SER A 166 22.04 11.89 -78.16
CA SER A 166 22.21 12.84 -77.07
C SER A 166 21.58 12.32 -75.77
N THR A 167 22.23 12.60 -74.64
CA THR A 167 21.68 12.32 -73.31
C THR A 167 20.60 13.32 -72.88
N GLU A 168 20.47 14.42 -73.61
CA GLU A 168 19.38 15.40 -73.46
C GLU A 168 18.18 14.95 -74.30
N PHE A 169 17.11 14.48 -73.65
CA PHE A 169 16.03 13.75 -74.31
C PHE A 169 15.29 14.51 -75.41
N TRP A 170 15.11 15.82 -75.23
CA TRP A 170 14.47 16.63 -76.25
C TRP A 170 15.36 16.79 -77.50
N VAL A 171 16.69 16.77 -77.34
CA VAL A 171 17.64 16.77 -78.46
C VAL A 171 17.62 15.40 -79.13
N ALA A 172 17.69 14.32 -78.35
CA ALA A 172 17.65 12.96 -78.86
C ALA A 172 16.37 12.65 -79.62
N ALA A 173 15.23 13.23 -79.22
CA ALA A 173 13.98 13.11 -79.95
C ALA A 173 14.07 13.70 -81.37
N TRP A 174 14.74 14.85 -81.53
CA TRP A 174 14.99 15.45 -82.84
C TRP A 174 16.01 14.65 -83.65
N GLU A 175 17.05 14.11 -83.01
CA GLU A 175 18.00 13.24 -83.69
C GLU A 175 17.32 11.96 -84.21
N LYS A 176 16.47 11.33 -83.39
CA LYS A 176 15.62 10.19 -83.80
C LYS A 176 14.69 10.56 -84.95
N GLU A 177 13.99 11.69 -84.85
CA GLU A 177 13.05 12.10 -85.90
C GLU A 177 13.76 12.38 -87.23
N LEU A 178 14.95 13.00 -87.21
CA LEU A 178 15.76 13.22 -88.41
C LEU A 178 16.29 11.91 -88.99
N GLN A 179 16.65 10.93 -88.14
CA GLN A 179 17.03 9.59 -88.58
C GLN A 179 15.83 8.83 -89.19
N GLU A 180 14.65 8.89 -88.59
CA GLU A 180 13.42 8.26 -89.09
C GLU A 180 12.93 8.87 -90.41
N LEU A 181 13.26 10.13 -90.67
CA LEU A 181 12.94 10.84 -91.92
C LEU A 181 14.02 10.72 -93.00
N ASP A 182 15.09 9.92 -92.76
CA ASP A 182 16.25 9.78 -93.65
C ASP A 182 16.95 11.12 -93.98
N ARG A 183 16.93 12.08 -93.04
CA ARG A 183 17.53 13.43 -93.18
C ARG A 183 18.73 13.67 -92.27
N TRP A 184 19.20 12.63 -91.56
CA TRP A 184 20.29 12.74 -90.59
C TRP A 184 21.62 13.18 -91.24
N GLU A 185 22.03 12.54 -92.34
CA GLU A 185 23.27 12.89 -93.04
C GLU A 185 23.23 14.33 -93.58
N GLU A 186 22.09 14.74 -94.15
CA GLU A 186 21.88 16.11 -94.63
C GLU A 186 22.00 17.14 -93.51
N PHE A 187 21.52 16.79 -92.31
CA PHE A 187 21.63 17.62 -91.11
C PHE A 187 23.09 17.73 -90.62
N GLU A 188 23.82 16.62 -90.51
CA GLU A 188 25.23 16.62 -90.08
C GLU A 188 26.11 17.45 -91.03
N ASP A 189 25.91 17.28 -92.33
CA ASP A 189 26.61 18.07 -93.36
C ASP A 189 26.26 19.55 -93.28
N TRP A 190 24.99 19.88 -93.04
CA TRP A 190 24.56 21.26 -92.83
C TRP A 190 25.20 21.88 -91.58
N VAL A 191 25.25 21.16 -90.45
CA VAL A 191 25.92 21.64 -89.23
C VAL A 191 27.40 21.88 -89.47
N LYS A 192 28.08 20.95 -90.15
CA LYS A 192 29.50 21.06 -90.50
C LYS A 192 29.78 22.24 -91.43
N LYS A 193 28.90 22.48 -92.40
CA LYS A 193 29.03 23.60 -93.35
C LYS A 193 28.74 24.97 -92.71
N SER A 194 27.74 25.04 -91.84
CA SER A 194 27.28 26.29 -91.21
C SER A 194 28.11 26.69 -89.99
N PHE A 195 28.64 25.72 -89.22
CA PHE A 195 29.33 25.97 -87.95
C PHE A 195 30.77 25.43 -87.90
N GLY A 196 31.22 24.66 -88.90
CA GLY A 196 32.60 24.17 -89.00
C GLY A 196 32.97 23.06 -88.01
N ARG A 197 32.00 22.43 -87.35
CA ARG A 197 32.16 21.40 -86.32
C ARG A 197 31.15 20.28 -86.49
N GLU A 198 31.46 19.12 -85.91
CA GLU A 198 30.56 17.96 -85.86
C GLU A 198 29.40 18.21 -84.89
N TRP A 199 28.23 17.64 -85.21
CA TRP A 199 27.01 17.83 -84.44
C TRP A 199 27.15 17.35 -82.99
N GLU A 200 27.88 16.27 -82.74
CA GLU A 200 28.13 15.71 -81.41
C GLU A 200 28.81 16.70 -80.47
N ARG A 201 29.65 17.59 -81.03
CA ARG A 201 30.30 18.66 -80.26
C ARG A 201 29.35 19.83 -80.06
N GLU A 202 28.58 20.20 -81.07
CA GLU A 202 27.65 21.34 -81.02
C GLU A 202 26.42 21.08 -80.14
N ARG A 203 25.87 19.86 -80.14
CA ARG A 203 24.67 19.48 -79.38
C ARG A 203 24.81 19.64 -77.86
N THR A 204 26.04 19.69 -77.35
CA THR A 204 26.32 19.79 -75.91
C THR A 204 25.95 21.17 -75.34
N LEU A 205 26.11 22.24 -76.12
CA LEU A 205 25.86 23.62 -75.65
C LEU A 205 24.93 24.42 -76.56
N ASN A 206 24.86 24.09 -77.85
CA ASN A 206 24.22 24.90 -78.88
C ASN A 206 23.06 24.17 -79.61
N ALA A 207 22.52 23.09 -79.05
CA ALA A 207 21.49 22.30 -79.74
C ALA A 207 20.26 23.13 -80.17
N GLU A 208 19.76 24.01 -79.31
CA GLU A 208 18.57 24.83 -79.61
C GLU A 208 18.81 25.83 -80.76
N PRO A 209 19.83 26.70 -80.74
CA PRO A 209 20.06 27.64 -81.83
C PRO A 209 20.41 26.95 -83.16
N VAL A 210 21.06 25.80 -83.12
CA VAL A 210 21.39 25.02 -84.33
C VAL A 210 20.11 24.42 -84.92
N LEU A 211 19.28 23.73 -84.13
CA LEU A 211 18.02 23.14 -84.60
C LEU A 211 17.02 24.20 -85.06
N LYS A 212 16.94 25.36 -84.37
CA LYS A 212 16.07 26.47 -84.76
C LYS A 212 16.32 26.94 -86.20
N ARG A 213 17.59 26.94 -86.63
CA ARG A 213 18.01 27.34 -87.98
C ARG A 213 17.95 26.19 -88.99
N ALA A 214 18.26 24.98 -88.55
CA ALA A 214 18.32 23.80 -89.42
C ALA A 214 16.92 23.33 -89.87
N LEU A 215 15.94 23.31 -88.95
CA LEU A 215 14.63 22.71 -89.20
C LEU A 215 13.84 23.37 -90.35
N PRO A 216 13.83 24.71 -90.53
CA PRO A 216 13.16 25.33 -91.68
C PRO A 216 13.84 25.06 -93.02
N GLU A 217 15.16 24.83 -93.03
CA GLU A 217 15.91 24.51 -94.26
C GLU A 217 15.76 23.03 -94.65
N LEU A 218 15.76 22.14 -93.66
CA LEU A 218 15.72 20.68 -93.88
C LEU A 218 14.30 20.12 -93.98
N LEU A 219 13.34 20.74 -93.29
CA LEU A 219 11.93 20.32 -93.24
C LEU A 219 10.97 21.51 -93.51
N PRO A 220 11.09 22.20 -94.66
CA PRO A 220 10.30 23.41 -94.97
C PRO A 220 8.80 23.15 -95.05
N GLU A 221 8.40 21.90 -95.34
CA GLU A 221 7.01 21.45 -95.39
C GLU A 221 6.34 21.46 -93.99
N ARG A 222 7.14 21.36 -92.92
CA ARG A 222 6.68 21.31 -91.52
C ARG A 222 6.95 22.61 -90.76
N TYR A 223 8.09 23.25 -91.00
CA TYR A 223 8.52 24.48 -90.31
C TYR A 223 8.88 25.54 -91.34
N ARG A 224 8.05 26.58 -91.47
CA ARG A 224 8.24 27.62 -92.50
C ARG A 224 9.16 28.74 -92.04
N THR A 225 9.25 28.95 -90.73
CA THR A 225 10.03 30.02 -90.10
C THR A 225 10.84 29.49 -88.92
N GLU A 226 11.88 30.22 -88.52
CA GLU A 226 12.64 29.89 -87.30
C GLU A 226 11.77 29.99 -86.04
N GLU A 227 10.74 30.85 -86.03
CA GLU A 227 9.76 30.94 -84.94
C GLU A 227 8.93 29.66 -84.81
N ASP A 228 8.46 29.08 -85.93
CA ASP A 228 7.73 27.80 -85.93
C ASP A 228 8.60 26.66 -85.38
N ALA A 229 9.88 26.62 -85.78
CA ALA A 229 10.85 25.64 -85.28
C ALA A 229 11.14 25.82 -83.78
N LEU A 230 11.29 27.06 -83.30
CA LEU A 230 11.50 27.34 -81.88
C LEU A 230 10.30 26.91 -81.03
N GLN A 231 9.07 27.15 -81.50
CA GLN A 231 7.86 26.74 -80.79
C GLN A 231 7.78 25.21 -80.66
N ALA A 232 8.09 24.47 -81.74
CA ALA A 232 8.17 23.00 -81.70
C ALA A 232 9.28 22.49 -80.77
N ILE A 233 10.45 23.15 -80.73
CA ILE A 233 11.53 22.80 -79.79
C ILE A 233 11.09 23.04 -78.33
N GLN A 234 10.38 24.14 -78.03
CA GLN A 234 9.87 24.41 -76.69
C GLN A 234 8.81 23.37 -76.26
N GLU A 235 7.94 22.96 -77.18
CA GLU A 235 6.97 21.88 -76.94
C GLU A 235 7.66 20.54 -76.70
N SER A 236 8.70 20.21 -77.48
CA SER A 236 9.55 19.02 -77.28
C SER A 236 10.23 19.03 -75.91
N LYS A 237 10.83 20.16 -75.51
CA LYS A 237 11.42 20.34 -74.16
C LYS A 237 10.40 20.11 -73.05
N LYS A 238 9.17 20.58 -73.21
CA LYS A 238 8.09 20.36 -72.25
C LYS A 238 7.66 18.89 -72.21
N ARG A 239 7.47 18.26 -73.38
CA ARG A 239 7.04 16.86 -73.50
C ARG A 239 8.05 15.88 -72.90
N TYR A 240 9.34 16.09 -73.14
CA TYR A 240 10.42 15.22 -72.64
C TYR A 240 11.01 15.68 -71.29
N SER A 241 10.35 16.62 -70.61
CA SER A 241 10.72 17.04 -69.26
C SER A 241 10.49 15.91 -68.24
N THR A 242 9.46 15.10 -68.45
CA THR A 242 9.16 13.86 -67.72
C THR A 242 9.26 12.67 -68.65
N ILE A 243 9.87 11.57 -68.19
CA ILE A 243 9.96 10.32 -68.94
C ILE A 243 9.05 9.29 -68.28
N ASN A 244 8.06 8.81 -69.03
CA ASN A 244 7.14 7.79 -68.53
C ASN A 244 7.74 6.39 -68.72
N PRO A 245 7.60 5.48 -67.74
CA PRO A 245 8.10 4.11 -67.87
C PRO A 245 7.57 3.35 -69.10
N SER A 246 6.33 3.64 -69.52
CA SER A 246 5.70 3.01 -70.70
C SER A 246 6.38 3.40 -72.01
N ASP A 247 6.83 4.64 -72.14
CA ASP A 247 7.52 5.11 -73.34
C ASP A 247 8.92 4.48 -73.43
N VAL A 248 9.59 4.33 -72.28
CA VAL A 248 10.89 3.63 -72.20
C VAL A 248 10.74 2.16 -72.59
N ALA A 249 9.75 1.45 -72.05
CA ALA A 249 9.50 0.04 -72.40
C ALA A 249 9.26 -0.14 -73.91
N ARG A 250 8.48 0.76 -74.53
CA ARG A 250 8.23 0.75 -75.98
C ARG A 250 9.49 0.96 -76.79
N ASP A 251 10.33 1.92 -76.43
CA ASP A 251 11.58 2.21 -77.12
C ASP A 251 12.58 1.05 -76.99
N LEU A 252 12.65 0.39 -75.82
CA LEU A 252 13.45 -0.82 -75.61
C LEU A 252 12.99 -1.98 -76.52
N VAL A 253 11.68 -2.14 -76.71
CA VAL A 253 11.13 -3.14 -77.64
C VAL A 253 11.43 -2.80 -79.09
N GLN A 254 11.31 -1.53 -79.47
CA GLN A 254 11.68 -1.08 -80.82
C GLN A 254 13.16 -1.34 -81.08
N GLU A 255 14.05 -1.05 -80.14
CA GLU A 255 15.48 -1.39 -80.26
C GLU A 255 15.69 -2.90 -80.45
N ALA A 256 15.02 -3.73 -79.66
CA ALA A 256 15.10 -5.17 -79.84
C ALA A 256 14.62 -5.61 -81.25
N LYS A 257 13.60 -4.96 -81.83
CA LYS A 257 13.14 -5.23 -83.21
C LYS A 257 14.15 -4.75 -84.26
N HIS A 258 14.81 -3.61 -84.04
CA HIS A 258 15.88 -3.12 -84.90
C HIS A 258 17.09 -4.07 -84.95
N LEU A 259 17.47 -4.70 -83.83
CA LEU A 259 18.50 -5.73 -83.82
C LEU A 259 18.12 -6.92 -84.71
N HIS A 260 16.88 -7.41 -84.56
CA HIS A 260 16.26 -8.40 -85.43
C HIS A 260 14.75 -8.52 -85.12
N GLU A 261 13.90 -8.49 -86.14
CA GLU A 261 12.44 -8.43 -86.01
C GLU A 261 11.85 -9.52 -85.08
N HIS A 262 12.24 -10.79 -85.22
CA HIS A 262 11.77 -11.88 -84.36
C HIS A 262 12.77 -12.28 -83.25
N ASN A 263 14.04 -12.48 -83.60
CA ASN A 263 15.08 -13.04 -82.72
C ASN A 263 15.79 -11.98 -81.86
N GLY A 264 15.51 -10.69 -82.04
CA GLY A 264 16.17 -9.62 -81.31
C GLY A 264 15.69 -9.52 -79.87
N ARG A 265 16.64 -9.39 -78.93
CA ARG A 265 16.40 -9.25 -77.49
C ARG A 265 17.28 -8.14 -76.92
N LEU A 266 16.71 -7.36 -76.00
CA LEU A 266 17.43 -6.36 -75.25
C LEU A 266 17.42 -6.73 -73.76
N VAL A 267 18.59 -6.77 -73.15
CA VAL A 267 18.75 -7.16 -71.73
C VAL A 267 19.27 -5.95 -70.96
N VAL A 268 18.50 -5.48 -70.00
CA VAL A 268 18.85 -4.36 -69.13
C VAL A 268 19.38 -4.92 -67.81
N LEU A 269 20.68 -4.71 -67.55
CA LEU A 269 21.34 -5.13 -66.32
C LEU A 269 21.48 -3.92 -65.40
N LEU A 270 20.70 -3.91 -64.32
CA LEU A 270 20.72 -2.87 -63.30
C LEU A 270 21.56 -3.33 -62.11
N ASP A 271 22.72 -2.71 -61.91
CA ASP A 271 23.61 -3.02 -60.80
C ASP A 271 23.34 -2.11 -59.57
N GLU A 272 23.33 -2.71 -58.39
CA GLU A 272 23.17 -2.07 -57.08
C GLU A 272 21.85 -1.29 -56.90
N VAL A 273 20.73 -1.89 -57.36
CA VAL A 273 19.36 -1.35 -57.23
C VAL A 273 18.95 -1.14 -55.76
N GLY A 274 19.46 -1.96 -54.84
CA GLY A 274 19.21 -1.78 -53.41
C GLY A 274 19.68 -0.42 -52.88
N LEU A 275 20.82 0.09 -53.36
CA LEU A 275 21.34 1.40 -52.97
C LEU A 275 20.64 2.57 -53.70
N TYR A 276 20.04 2.30 -54.86
CA TYR A 276 19.13 3.23 -55.50
C TYR A 276 17.87 3.42 -54.65
N ILE A 277 17.23 2.33 -54.23
CA ILE A 277 16.03 2.34 -53.39
C ILE A 277 16.33 3.01 -52.04
N GLY A 278 17.40 2.60 -51.36
CA GLY A 278 17.74 3.09 -50.02
C GLY A 278 16.57 2.90 -49.06
N ASP A 279 16.19 3.99 -48.37
CA ASP A 279 15.04 4.00 -47.46
C ASP A 279 13.74 4.59 -48.07
N SER A 280 13.67 4.70 -49.41
CA SER A 280 12.58 5.40 -50.11
C SER A 280 11.57 4.46 -50.74
N VAL A 281 10.32 4.52 -50.27
CA VAL A 281 9.18 3.81 -50.89
C VAL A 281 8.90 4.33 -52.30
N GLU A 282 9.07 5.62 -52.58
CA GLU A 282 8.86 6.19 -53.91
C GLU A 282 9.78 5.57 -54.97
N ARG A 283 11.04 5.30 -54.61
CA ARG A 283 12.02 4.67 -55.52
C ARG A 283 11.76 3.18 -55.73
N LEU A 284 11.26 2.51 -54.70
CA LEU A 284 10.76 1.14 -54.83
C LEU A 284 9.59 1.10 -55.83
N THR A 285 8.68 2.07 -55.75
CA THR A 285 7.56 2.23 -56.69
C THR A 285 8.01 2.57 -58.11
N ASP A 286 9.06 3.36 -58.29
CA ASP A 286 9.65 3.64 -59.61
C ASP A 286 10.20 2.37 -60.29
N LEU A 287 11.00 1.57 -59.58
CA LEU A 287 11.44 0.26 -60.06
C LEU A 287 10.26 -0.64 -60.43
N ASN A 288 9.26 -0.70 -59.54
CA ASN A 288 8.07 -1.50 -59.73
C ASN A 288 7.32 -1.07 -61.01
N SER A 289 7.23 0.23 -61.26
CA SER A 289 6.54 0.80 -62.43
C SER A 289 7.25 0.46 -63.74
N LEU A 290 8.59 0.53 -63.78
CA LEU A 290 9.34 0.11 -64.96
C LEU A 290 9.22 -1.40 -65.22
N ALA A 291 9.36 -2.22 -64.17
CA ALA A 291 9.21 -3.66 -64.28
C ALA A 291 7.81 -4.06 -64.79
N GLU A 292 6.76 -3.36 -64.35
CA GLU A 292 5.40 -3.55 -64.84
C GLU A 292 5.27 -3.31 -66.34
N GLN A 293 5.83 -2.20 -66.82
CA GLN A 293 5.76 -1.86 -68.24
C GLN A 293 6.59 -2.82 -69.10
N VAL A 294 7.70 -3.34 -68.58
CA VAL A 294 8.46 -4.42 -69.25
C VAL A 294 7.63 -5.71 -69.33
N VAL A 295 6.90 -6.10 -68.29
CA VAL A 295 6.03 -7.29 -68.33
C VAL A 295 4.83 -7.09 -69.27
N GLN A 296 4.18 -5.93 -69.22
CA GLN A 296 2.97 -5.65 -70.01
C GLN A 296 3.24 -5.34 -71.49
N GLN A 297 4.28 -4.55 -71.77
CA GLN A 297 4.56 -4.01 -73.11
C GLN A 297 5.86 -4.54 -73.72
N GLY A 298 6.66 -5.33 -72.97
CA GLY A 298 7.97 -5.80 -73.42
C GLY A 298 7.96 -6.93 -74.45
N GLU A 299 6.81 -7.53 -74.78
CA GLU A 299 6.62 -8.58 -75.81
C GLU A 299 7.56 -9.80 -75.69
N GLY A 300 8.15 -10.07 -74.50
CA GLY A 300 9.23 -11.06 -74.34
C GLY A 300 10.54 -10.64 -75.01
N LYS A 301 10.63 -9.44 -75.56
CA LYS A 301 11.82 -8.88 -76.22
C LYS A 301 12.78 -8.17 -75.28
N VAL A 302 12.29 -7.71 -74.13
CA VAL A 302 13.06 -6.99 -73.12
C VAL A 302 13.16 -7.84 -71.86
N LEU A 303 14.38 -8.05 -71.36
CA LEU A 303 14.63 -8.68 -70.06
C LEU A 303 15.23 -7.65 -69.11
N LEU A 304 14.77 -7.65 -67.86
CA LEU A 304 15.23 -6.74 -66.81
C LEU A 304 15.86 -7.55 -65.68
N ILE A 305 17.15 -7.38 -65.42
CA ILE A 305 17.86 -8.11 -64.36
C ILE A 305 18.45 -7.10 -63.39
N ALA A 306 18.07 -7.20 -62.12
CA ALA A 306 18.46 -6.27 -61.07
C ALA A 306 19.28 -6.97 -59.98
N THR A 307 20.38 -6.36 -59.54
CA THR A 307 21.10 -6.80 -58.33
C THR A 307 20.80 -5.94 -57.12
N ALA A 308 20.74 -6.57 -55.95
CA ALA A 308 20.67 -5.88 -54.67
C ALA A 308 21.38 -6.66 -53.57
N GLN A 309 21.70 -5.98 -52.46
CA GLN A 309 22.34 -6.65 -51.32
C GLN A 309 21.39 -7.60 -50.61
N GLU A 310 20.12 -7.21 -50.51
CA GLU A 310 19.07 -7.89 -49.75
C GLU A 310 18.07 -8.54 -50.70
N ALA A 311 17.38 -9.58 -50.22
CA ALA A 311 16.24 -10.13 -50.93
C ALA A 311 15.05 -9.16 -50.85
N LEU A 312 14.14 -9.22 -51.84
CA LEU A 312 12.91 -8.40 -51.83
C LEU A 312 12.10 -8.63 -50.55
N THR A 313 12.10 -9.84 -50.01
CA THR A 313 11.42 -10.21 -48.76
C THR A 313 11.96 -9.50 -47.53
N ASP A 314 13.19 -9.00 -47.58
CA ASP A 314 13.85 -8.31 -46.45
C ASP A 314 13.76 -6.78 -46.64
N ILE A 315 13.88 -6.31 -47.87
CA ILE A 315 13.82 -4.88 -48.23
C ILE A 315 12.42 -4.32 -47.96
N VAL A 316 11.36 -4.99 -48.45
CA VAL A 316 10.01 -4.41 -48.44
C VAL A 316 9.49 -4.19 -47.00
N PRO A 317 9.57 -5.17 -46.07
CA PRO A 317 9.10 -4.97 -44.70
C PRO A 317 9.86 -3.89 -43.91
N ARG A 318 11.11 -3.59 -44.28
CA ARG A 318 11.88 -2.49 -43.66
C ARG A 318 11.33 -1.12 -44.06
N LEU A 319 10.87 -0.99 -45.31
CA LEU A 319 10.48 0.29 -45.90
C LEU A 319 8.99 0.60 -45.72
N THR A 320 8.14 -0.43 -45.66
CA THR A 320 6.69 -0.27 -45.57
C THR A 320 6.01 -1.46 -44.90
N THR A 321 4.93 -1.19 -44.17
CA THR A 321 4.06 -2.21 -43.58
C THR A 321 3.08 -2.80 -44.61
N ASP A 322 2.99 -2.20 -45.80
CA ASP A 322 2.09 -2.65 -46.85
C ASP A 322 2.61 -3.92 -47.55
N ARG A 323 2.05 -5.06 -47.15
CA ARG A 323 2.40 -6.38 -47.69
C ARG A 323 2.04 -6.53 -49.17
N GLN A 324 1.13 -5.72 -49.73
CA GLN A 324 0.73 -5.81 -51.14
C GLN A 324 1.89 -5.42 -52.08
N ILE A 325 2.74 -4.48 -51.66
CA ILE A 325 3.91 -4.05 -52.45
C ILE A 325 4.90 -5.20 -52.64
N LEU A 326 5.08 -6.05 -51.62
CA LEU A 326 5.94 -7.23 -51.71
C LEU A 326 5.35 -8.27 -52.67
N GLU A 327 4.04 -8.49 -52.61
CA GLU A 327 3.34 -9.41 -53.51
C GLU A 327 3.45 -8.94 -54.97
N TRP A 328 3.22 -7.66 -55.25
CA TRP A 328 3.36 -7.09 -56.60
C TRP A 328 4.76 -7.22 -57.16
N LEU A 329 5.79 -6.95 -56.35
CA LEU A 329 7.18 -7.08 -56.79
C LEU A 329 7.59 -8.54 -57.02
N ARG A 330 7.10 -9.48 -56.19
CA ARG A 330 7.34 -10.92 -56.40
C ARG A 330 6.64 -11.45 -57.65
N ASP A 331 5.43 -10.97 -57.94
CA ASP A 331 4.70 -11.36 -59.15
C ASP A 331 5.41 -10.91 -60.43
N ARG A 332 6.12 -9.77 -60.38
CA ARG A 332 6.89 -9.20 -61.48
C ARG A 332 8.28 -9.84 -61.58
N PHE A 333 9.04 -9.87 -60.50
CA PHE A 333 10.37 -10.48 -60.42
C PHE A 333 10.26 -11.97 -60.07
N ARG A 334 9.78 -12.80 -60.99
CA ARG A 334 9.47 -14.22 -60.68
C ARG A 334 10.70 -15.08 -60.39
N LEU A 335 11.84 -14.76 -60.97
CA LEU A 335 13.09 -15.48 -60.75
C LEU A 335 13.94 -14.74 -59.70
N HIS A 336 14.13 -15.38 -58.54
CA HIS A 336 14.95 -14.87 -57.45
C HIS A 336 16.20 -15.72 -57.26
N LEU A 337 17.38 -15.13 -57.49
CA LEU A 337 18.67 -15.78 -57.42
C LEU A 337 19.45 -15.20 -56.23
N GLY A 338 19.75 -16.02 -55.23
CA GLY A 338 20.40 -15.58 -54.01
C GLY A 338 21.82 -16.10 -53.91
N LEU A 339 22.81 -15.22 -54.11
CA LEU A 339 24.23 -15.52 -53.93
C LEU A 339 24.54 -15.68 -52.43
N LEU A 340 24.88 -16.90 -52.03
CA LEU A 340 25.03 -17.29 -50.63
C LEU A 340 26.43 -17.00 -50.06
N PRO A 341 26.56 -16.80 -48.72
CA PRO A 341 27.84 -16.67 -48.02
C PRO A 341 28.88 -17.75 -48.33
N THR A 342 28.42 -19.01 -48.43
CA THR A 342 29.24 -20.18 -48.78
C THR A 342 29.90 -20.06 -50.15
N GLU A 343 29.37 -19.23 -51.05
CA GLU A 343 29.96 -19.04 -52.38
C GLU A 343 31.24 -18.21 -52.32
N VAL A 344 31.35 -17.26 -51.39
CA VAL A 344 32.58 -16.47 -51.22
C VAL A 344 33.69 -17.31 -50.60
N GLU A 345 33.34 -18.25 -49.72
CA GLU A 345 34.28 -19.23 -49.19
C GLU A 345 34.89 -20.07 -50.32
N GLU A 346 34.06 -20.65 -51.18
CA GLU A 346 34.52 -21.43 -52.34
C GLU A 346 35.34 -20.56 -53.31
N VAL A 347 34.94 -19.30 -53.53
CA VAL A 347 35.69 -18.36 -54.38
C VAL A 347 37.08 -18.07 -53.81
N ILE A 348 37.21 -17.82 -52.50
CA ILE A 348 38.52 -17.60 -51.86
C ILE A 348 39.35 -18.88 -51.89
N ALA A 349 38.74 -20.02 -51.59
CA ALA A 349 39.37 -21.33 -51.64
C ALA A 349 39.95 -21.62 -53.04
N GLN A 350 39.19 -21.37 -54.10
CA GLN A 350 39.62 -21.65 -55.47
C GLN A 350 40.57 -20.59 -56.05
N ARG A 351 40.33 -19.30 -55.78
CA ARG A 351 41.17 -18.21 -56.33
C ARG A 351 42.48 -18.10 -55.59
N LEU A 352 42.49 -18.05 -54.25
CA LEU A 352 43.70 -17.77 -53.48
C LEU A 352 44.33 -19.02 -52.89
N LEU A 353 43.52 -19.91 -52.32
CA LEU A 353 44.00 -20.99 -51.46
C LEU A 353 44.05 -22.34 -52.14
N ALA A 354 43.81 -22.42 -53.46
CA ALA A 354 43.80 -23.69 -54.17
C ALA A 354 45.19 -24.31 -54.12
N LYS A 355 45.30 -25.57 -53.70
CA LYS A 355 46.59 -26.22 -53.49
C LYS A 355 47.06 -26.97 -54.74
N THR A 356 48.38 -27.13 -54.88
CA THR A 356 48.99 -28.10 -55.80
C THR A 356 48.71 -29.53 -55.33
N GLY A 357 48.87 -30.52 -56.21
CA GLY A 357 48.67 -31.93 -55.83
C GLY A 357 49.56 -32.37 -54.67
N GLU A 358 50.82 -31.92 -54.64
CA GLU A 358 51.75 -32.15 -53.53
C GLU A 358 51.33 -31.39 -52.26
N GLY A 359 50.90 -30.12 -52.40
CA GLY A 359 50.42 -29.31 -51.28
C GLY A 359 49.22 -29.91 -50.55
N VAL A 360 48.28 -30.52 -51.29
CA VAL A 360 47.13 -31.25 -50.70
C VAL A 360 47.61 -32.39 -49.79
N GLN A 361 48.61 -33.16 -50.22
CA GLN A 361 49.15 -34.27 -49.42
C GLN A 361 49.92 -33.77 -48.20
N GLY A 362 50.69 -32.69 -48.35
CA GLY A 362 51.41 -32.04 -47.26
C GLY A 362 50.46 -31.56 -46.15
N VAL A 363 49.43 -30.78 -46.51
CA VAL A 363 48.43 -30.28 -45.55
C VAL A 363 47.65 -31.42 -44.90
N ARG A 364 47.25 -32.45 -45.67
CA ARG A 364 46.51 -33.60 -45.13
C ARG A 364 47.35 -34.41 -44.12
N THR A 365 48.65 -34.56 -44.37
CA THR A 365 49.56 -35.25 -43.43
C THR A 365 49.71 -34.43 -42.15
N MET A 366 49.99 -33.14 -42.26
CA MET A 366 50.08 -32.23 -41.11
C MET A 366 48.79 -32.22 -40.28
N PHE A 367 47.63 -32.18 -40.94
CA PHE A 367 46.32 -32.21 -40.27
C PHE A 367 46.13 -33.49 -39.46
N ARG A 368 46.46 -34.66 -40.03
CA ARG A 368 46.36 -35.95 -39.32
C ARG A 368 47.30 -36.04 -38.12
N ASP A 369 48.52 -35.52 -38.25
CA ASP A 369 49.50 -35.53 -37.17
C ASP A 369 49.07 -34.66 -35.96
N HIS A 370 48.24 -33.63 -36.21
CA HIS A 370 47.82 -32.65 -35.20
C HIS A 370 46.29 -32.60 -34.97
N GLU A 371 45.53 -33.59 -35.46
CA GLU A 371 44.06 -33.52 -35.54
C GLU A 371 43.42 -33.23 -34.17
N GLY A 372 43.84 -33.96 -33.12
CA GLY A 372 43.29 -33.78 -31.77
C GLY A 372 43.49 -32.36 -31.22
N ARG A 373 44.69 -31.78 -31.43
CA ARG A 373 44.99 -30.40 -31.01
C ARG A 373 44.19 -29.39 -31.82
N LEU A 374 44.09 -29.57 -33.13
CA LEU A 374 43.34 -28.68 -34.01
C LEU A 374 41.84 -28.70 -33.73
N ARG A 375 41.25 -29.88 -33.51
CA ARG A 375 39.82 -30.01 -33.15
C ARG A 375 39.50 -29.34 -31.83
N MET A 376 40.42 -29.41 -30.86
CA MET A 376 40.26 -28.79 -29.54
C MET A 376 40.55 -27.28 -29.58
N GLY A 377 41.57 -26.86 -30.34
CA GLY A 377 42.04 -25.48 -30.42
C GLY A 377 41.19 -24.60 -31.34
N LEU A 378 40.70 -25.13 -32.46
CA LEU A 378 39.81 -24.42 -33.40
C LEU A 378 38.34 -24.78 -33.14
N SER A 379 37.99 -24.96 -31.86
CA SER A 379 36.63 -25.27 -31.43
C SER A 379 35.84 -23.98 -31.25
N LEU A 380 34.88 -23.75 -32.15
CA LEU A 380 33.78 -22.80 -32.00
C LEU A 380 32.46 -23.58 -32.20
N GLU A 381 31.31 -22.96 -31.98
CA GLU A 381 29.99 -23.63 -32.06
C GLU A 381 29.74 -24.37 -33.40
N GLN A 382 30.39 -23.93 -34.48
CA GLN A 382 30.28 -24.54 -35.79
C GLN A 382 31.31 -25.66 -35.99
N ARG A 383 30.81 -26.89 -36.17
CA ARG A 383 31.65 -28.04 -36.54
C ARG A 383 32.08 -27.92 -37.99
N TRP A 384 33.36 -28.18 -38.26
CA TRP A 384 33.97 -28.20 -39.58
C TRP A 384 34.51 -29.60 -39.90
N GLY A 385 34.49 -29.96 -41.18
CA GLY A 385 35.00 -31.22 -41.70
C GLY A 385 36.46 -31.12 -42.15
N ASP A 386 37.08 -32.28 -42.40
CA ASP A 386 38.48 -32.38 -42.85
C ASP A 386 38.70 -31.65 -44.18
N ASP A 387 37.73 -31.74 -45.08
CA ASP A 387 37.77 -31.05 -46.38
C ASP A 387 37.71 -29.53 -46.22
N ASP A 388 37.00 -29.01 -45.22
CA ASP A 388 36.90 -27.56 -44.97
C ASP A 388 38.25 -27.00 -44.52
N PHE A 389 38.93 -27.70 -43.60
CA PHE A 389 40.29 -27.33 -43.19
C PHE A 389 41.27 -27.39 -44.36
N LEU A 390 41.25 -28.46 -45.15
CA LEU A 390 42.12 -28.61 -46.31
C LEU A 390 41.88 -27.49 -47.35
N LYS A 391 40.62 -27.18 -47.66
CA LYS A 391 40.23 -26.13 -48.61
C LYS A 391 40.65 -24.73 -48.14
N LEU A 392 40.51 -24.44 -46.85
CA LEU A 392 40.74 -23.10 -46.30
C LEU A 392 42.11 -22.88 -45.70
N TYR A 393 42.93 -23.91 -45.52
CA TYR A 393 44.31 -23.74 -45.03
C TYR A 393 45.07 -22.69 -45.86
N PRO A 394 45.76 -21.71 -45.24
CA PRO A 394 46.10 -21.59 -43.81
C PRO A 394 45.09 -20.82 -42.94
N CYS A 395 43.92 -20.44 -43.44
CA CYS A 395 42.86 -19.83 -42.62
C CYS A 395 42.26 -20.87 -41.65
N HIS A 396 41.74 -20.41 -40.50
CA HIS A 396 40.88 -21.28 -39.69
C HIS A 396 39.63 -21.68 -40.50
N PRO A 397 39.07 -22.87 -40.28
CA PRO A 397 37.89 -23.36 -41.03
C PRO A 397 36.67 -22.43 -40.96
N TYR A 398 36.53 -21.65 -39.88
CA TYR A 398 35.45 -20.68 -39.71
C TYR A 398 35.82 -19.25 -40.08
N ALA A 399 37.10 -18.93 -40.35
CA ALA A 399 37.59 -17.55 -40.43
C ALA A 399 36.91 -16.75 -41.54
N ILE A 400 36.70 -17.36 -42.71
CA ILE A 400 36.11 -16.67 -43.87
C ILE A 400 34.66 -16.29 -43.58
N HIS A 401 33.84 -17.26 -43.20
CA HIS A 401 32.45 -17.01 -42.83
C HIS A 401 32.35 -16.04 -41.64
N MET A 402 33.17 -16.21 -40.59
CA MET A 402 33.20 -15.30 -39.44
C MET A 402 33.51 -13.85 -39.85
N MET A 403 34.51 -13.64 -40.72
CA MET A 403 34.84 -12.30 -41.19
C MET A 403 33.76 -11.69 -42.08
N GLN A 404 33.01 -12.50 -42.83
CA GLN A 404 31.83 -12.01 -43.55
C GLN A 404 30.76 -11.48 -42.60
N ASP A 405 30.44 -12.26 -41.58
CA ASP A 405 29.46 -11.87 -40.55
C ASP A 405 29.92 -10.59 -39.83
N ILE A 406 31.20 -10.50 -39.47
CA ILE A 406 31.81 -9.33 -38.83
C ILE A 406 31.71 -8.08 -39.73
N MET A 407 32.09 -8.21 -41.01
CA MET A 407 31.98 -7.11 -41.97
C MET A 407 30.52 -6.71 -42.23
N GLY A 408 29.58 -7.65 -42.14
CA GLY A 408 28.14 -7.38 -42.21
C GLY A 408 27.67 -6.56 -41.01
N ALA A 409 28.03 -6.98 -39.80
CA ALA A 409 27.65 -6.33 -38.54
C ALA A 409 28.24 -4.91 -38.38
N MET A 410 29.35 -4.58 -39.04
CA MET A 410 29.99 -3.26 -38.95
C MET A 410 29.33 -2.15 -39.80
N ARG A 411 28.37 -2.45 -40.68
CA ARG A 411 27.80 -1.49 -41.66
C ARG A 411 26.58 -0.71 -41.16
N GLY A 412 26.70 -0.05 -40.02
CA GLY A 412 25.60 0.63 -39.32
C GLY A 412 24.88 1.74 -40.11
N SER A 413 25.59 2.75 -40.60
CA SER A 413 24.99 3.87 -41.38
C SER A 413 25.29 3.77 -42.89
N VAL A 414 24.45 4.35 -43.74
CA VAL A 414 24.66 4.39 -45.21
C VAL A 414 25.98 5.10 -45.58
N GLU A 415 26.45 6.04 -44.76
CA GLU A 415 27.72 6.76 -44.96
C GLU A 415 28.94 5.92 -44.57
N GLU A 416 28.89 5.20 -43.44
CA GLU A 416 29.92 4.23 -43.05
C GLU A 416 29.93 3.04 -44.00
N ALA A 417 28.75 2.54 -44.38
CA ALA A 417 28.59 1.52 -45.40
C ALA A 417 29.18 1.99 -46.72
N ARG A 418 29.05 3.27 -47.12
CA ARG A 418 29.70 3.82 -48.33
C ARG A 418 31.21 3.99 -48.22
N ARG A 419 31.74 4.42 -47.07
CA ARG A 419 33.20 4.55 -46.87
C ARG A 419 33.87 3.18 -46.74
N LEU A 420 33.18 2.21 -46.13
CA LEU A 420 33.59 0.81 -46.05
C LEU A 420 33.32 0.06 -47.37
N SER A 421 32.26 0.38 -48.13
CA SER A 421 31.97 -0.22 -49.45
C SER A 421 32.77 0.40 -50.58
N GLY A 422 33.21 1.65 -50.41
CA GLY A 422 34.16 2.33 -51.30
C GLY A 422 35.60 1.87 -51.06
N SER A 423 35.86 1.14 -49.96
CA SER A 423 37.14 0.46 -49.76
C SER A 423 37.20 -0.76 -50.68
N GLU A 424 38.27 -0.84 -51.47
CA GLU A 424 38.52 -1.93 -52.42
C GLU A 424 38.75 -3.30 -51.75
N ARG A 425 38.59 -3.45 -50.43
CA ARG A 425 38.94 -4.63 -49.66
C ARG A 425 37.75 -5.56 -49.44
N SER A 426 37.47 -6.38 -50.46
CA SER A 426 36.72 -7.63 -50.27
C SER A 426 37.47 -8.56 -49.30
N LEU A 427 36.78 -9.53 -48.70
CA LEU A 427 37.43 -10.55 -47.86
C LEU A 427 38.57 -11.28 -48.60
N LEU A 428 38.42 -11.42 -49.92
CA LEU A 428 39.48 -11.90 -50.80
C LEU A 428 40.74 -11.00 -50.69
N LYS A 429 40.59 -9.67 -50.72
CA LYS A 429 41.73 -8.74 -50.54
C LYS A 429 42.35 -8.90 -49.16
N LEU A 430 41.57 -9.07 -48.09
CA LEU A 430 42.13 -9.24 -46.73
C LEU A 430 43.04 -10.47 -46.65
N VAL A 431 42.58 -11.63 -47.15
CA VAL A 431 43.40 -12.85 -47.20
C VAL A 431 44.63 -12.63 -48.08
N HIS A 432 44.47 -11.95 -49.22
CA HIS A 432 45.58 -11.66 -50.14
C HIS A 432 46.63 -10.73 -49.53
N THR A 433 46.22 -9.67 -48.82
CA THR A 433 47.07 -8.74 -48.06
C THR A 433 47.90 -9.50 -47.02
N ILE A 434 47.29 -10.44 -46.29
CA ILE A 434 47.97 -11.27 -45.29
C ILE A 434 49.00 -12.20 -45.97
N LEU A 435 48.64 -12.86 -47.07
CA LEU A 435 49.56 -13.73 -47.79
C LEU A 435 50.77 -12.96 -48.36
N ARG A 436 50.56 -11.74 -48.87
CA ARG A 436 51.61 -10.88 -49.42
C ARG A 436 52.43 -10.09 -48.40
N GLY A 437 51.95 -9.95 -47.16
CA GLY A 437 52.57 -9.09 -46.15
C GLY A 437 52.48 -7.60 -46.49
N GLU A 438 51.35 -7.15 -47.03
CA GLU A 438 51.14 -5.73 -47.34
C GLU A 438 50.83 -4.92 -46.06
N GLY A 439 51.20 -3.64 -46.01
CA GLY A 439 50.83 -2.74 -44.90
C GLY A 439 51.58 -2.97 -43.58
N GLY A 440 52.75 -3.61 -43.62
CA GLY A 440 53.57 -3.90 -42.43
C GLY A 440 53.27 -5.25 -41.77
N LEU A 441 52.41 -6.07 -42.38
CA LEU A 441 52.17 -7.45 -42.00
C LEU A 441 53.36 -8.35 -42.37
N GLU A 442 53.55 -9.42 -41.61
CA GLU A 442 54.48 -10.48 -42.00
C GLU A 442 53.97 -11.20 -43.26
N ARG A 443 54.89 -11.63 -44.12
CA ARG A 443 54.55 -12.34 -45.36
C ARG A 443 54.03 -13.74 -45.07
N GLY A 444 52.70 -13.89 -45.06
CA GLY A 444 52.04 -15.19 -44.82
C GLY A 444 52.47 -16.27 -45.79
N ALA A 445 52.73 -15.94 -47.06
CA ALA A 445 53.19 -16.91 -48.06
C ALA A 445 54.58 -17.50 -47.76
N GLU A 446 55.41 -16.81 -46.98
CA GLU A 446 56.76 -17.25 -46.59
C GLU A 446 56.75 -18.04 -45.28
N LYS A 447 55.60 -18.17 -44.62
CA LYS A 447 55.46 -18.94 -43.38
C LYS A 447 55.57 -20.45 -43.64
N PRO A 448 56.08 -21.23 -42.66
CA PRO A 448 56.19 -22.67 -42.78
C PRO A 448 54.82 -23.35 -42.75
N LEU A 449 54.76 -24.56 -43.30
CA LEU A 449 53.63 -25.47 -43.11
C LEU A 449 53.39 -25.70 -41.60
N GLY A 450 52.17 -25.46 -41.14
CA GLY A 450 51.80 -25.46 -39.72
C GLY A 450 51.30 -24.11 -39.21
N TRP A 451 51.61 -23.02 -39.90
CA TRP A 451 51.12 -21.68 -39.56
C TRP A 451 49.64 -21.49 -39.92
N LEU A 452 48.92 -20.80 -39.04
CA LEU A 452 47.50 -20.48 -39.20
C LEU A 452 47.26 -18.98 -39.11
N ILE A 453 46.32 -18.48 -39.90
CA ILE A 453 45.90 -17.07 -39.86
C ILE A 453 44.92 -16.88 -38.71
N SER A 454 45.39 -16.28 -37.62
CA SER A 454 44.57 -15.90 -36.47
C SER A 454 43.75 -14.62 -36.73
N LEU A 455 42.69 -14.42 -35.94
CA LEU A 455 41.71 -13.34 -36.15
C LEU A 455 42.31 -11.93 -35.99
N ASP A 456 43.32 -11.77 -35.14
CA ASP A 456 44.04 -10.50 -34.98
C ASP A 456 44.81 -10.06 -36.25
N LEU A 457 45.23 -11.00 -37.10
CA LEU A 457 45.84 -10.66 -38.39
C LEU A 457 44.80 -10.15 -39.40
N PHE A 458 43.57 -10.64 -39.33
CA PHE A 458 42.46 -10.05 -40.09
C PHE A 458 42.15 -8.62 -39.63
N TYR A 459 42.27 -8.34 -38.33
CA TYR A 459 42.18 -6.98 -37.82
C TYR A 459 43.28 -6.11 -38.43
N ASP A 460 44.53 -6.56 -38.43
CA ASP A 460 45.66 -5.78 -38.95
C ASP A 460 45.53 -5.52 -40.46
N ALA A 461 45.02 -6.50 -41.21
CA ALA A 461 44.69 -6.32 -42.62
C ALA A 461 43.54 -5.31 -42.85
N LEU A 462 42.64 -5.15 -41.88
CA LEU A 462 41.49 -4.23 -41.93
C LEU A 462 41.81 -2.84 -41.32
N ALA A 463 42.83 -2.74 -40.46
CA ALA A 463 43.15 -1.55 -39.69
C ALA A 463 43.32 -0.26 -40.52
N PRO A 464 43.94 -0.27 -41.73
CA PRO A 464 44.02 0.94 -42.56
C PRO A 464 42.65 1.54 -42.92
N ASP A 465 41.63 0.72 -43.16
CA ASP A 465 40.28 1.20 -43.48
C ASP A 465 39.55 1.64 -42.21
N LEU A 466 39.75 0.93 -41.10
CA LEU A 466 39.21 1.34 -39.80
C LEU A 466 39.77 2.70 -39.37
N ARG A 467 41.02 3.05 -39.69
CA ARG A 467 41.57 4.38 -39.37
C ARG A 467 40.82 5.52 -40.09
N ALA A 468 40.25 5.26 -41.26
CA ALA A 468 39.51 6.26 -42.02
C ALA A 468 38.08 6.48 -41.49
N VAL A 469 37.49 5.48 -40.84
CA VAL A 469 36.08 5.49 -40.39
C VAL A 469 35.94 5.55 -38.86
N ARG A 470 36.88 4.96 -38.14
CA ARG A 470 36.89 4.68 -36.69
C ARG A 470 38.26 5.02 -36.08
N SER A 471 38.76 6.21 -36.38
CA SER A 471 40.12 6.66 -36.02
C SER A 471 40.39 6.60 -34.51
N GLU A 472 39.41 6.93 -33.67
CA GLU A 472 39.55 6.92 -32.21
C GLU A 472 39.69 5.50 -31.63
N GLN A 473 38.91 4.53 -32.14
CA GLN A 473 39.01 3.14 -31.67
C GLN A 473 40.30 2.46 -32.14
N VAL A 474 40.82 2.81 -33.33
CA VAL A 474 42.14 2.31 -33.75
C VAL A 474 43.25 2.91 -32.88
N ARG A 475 43.18 4.22 -32.55
CA ARG A 475 44.14 4.85 -31.63
C ARG A 475 44.11 4.22 -30.24
N ALA A 476 42.93 3.89 -29.71
CA ALA A 476 42.82 3.15 -28.45
C ALA A 476 43.56 1.80 -28.49
N LEU A 477 43.47 1.05 -29.59
CA LEU A 477 44.21 -0.21 -29.74
C LEU A 477 45.73 0.00 -29.87
N GLU A 478 46.17 1.15 -30.39
CA GLU A 478 47.59 1.56 -30.35
C GLU A 478 48.05 1.89 -28.92
N GLU A 479 47.19 2.46 -28.07
CA GLU A 479 47.47 2.65 -26.64
C GLU A 479 47.52 1.30 -25.89
N VAL A 480 46.59 0.38 -26.18
CA VAL A 480 46.61 -0.98 -25.62
C VAL A 480 47.91 -1.71 -25.98
N ALA A 481 48.51 -1.45 -27.14
CA ALA A 481 49.80 -2.03 -27.51
C ALA A 481 50.94 -1.66 -26.55
N GLN A 482 50.84 -0.53 -25.85
CA GLN A 482 51.82 -0.10 -24.86
C GLN A 482 51.74 -0.88 -23.54
N LEU A 483 50.66 -1.65 -23.32
CA LEU A 483 50.51 -2.53 -22.17
C LEU A 483 51.44 -3.77 -22.24
N GLY A 484 52.15 -3.98 -23.35
CA GLY A 484 53.14 -5.04 -23.50
C GLY A 484 52.52 -6.42 -23.68
N GLU A 485 53.15 -7.43 -23.07
CA GLU A 485 52.77 -8.84 -23.20
C GLU A 485 52.52 -9.51 -21.85
N VAL A 486 51.84 -10.66 -21.90
CA VAL A 486 51.61 -11.56 -20.77
C VAL A 486 52.04 -12.96 -21.20
N ASP A 487 53.03 -13.52 -20.52
CA ASP A 487 53.61 -14.85 -20.81
C ASP A 487 53.93 -15.05 -22.32
N GLY A 488 54.49 -14.01 -22.96
CA GLY A 488 54.86 -14.01 -24.38
C GLY A 488 53.70 -13.82 -25.37
N LEU A 489 52.47 -13.58 -24.91
CA LEU A 489 51.34 -13.19 -25.74
C LEU A 489 51.12 -11.66 -25.64
N PRO A 490 51.30 -10.89 -26.72
CA PRO A 490 51.01 -9.46 -26.71
C PRO A 490 49.54 -9.18 -26.39
N VAL A 491 49.27 -8.32 -25.42
CA VAL A 491 47.92 -8.00 -24.94
C VAL A 491 47.05 -7.42 -26.07
N VAL A 492 47.68 -6.67 -26.98
CA VAL A 492 47.00 -6.10 -28.15
C VAL A 492 46.40 -7.16 -29.08
N ARG A 493 46.98 -8.38 -29.17
CA ARG A 493 46.39 -9.45 -29.98
C ARG A 493 45.01 -9.83 -29.47
N ILE A 494 44.86 -9.92 -28.15
CA ILE A 494 43.59 -10.20 -27.47
C ILE A 494 42.59 -9.08 -27.75
N ALA A 495 43.01 -7.82 -27.62
CA ALA A 495 42.14 -6.68 -27.85
C ALA A 495 41.68 -6.57 -29.32
N LYS A 496 42.55 -6.87 -30.29
CA LYS A 496 42.22 -6.95 -31.72
C LYS A 496 41.20 -8.05 -32.02
N ALA A 497 41.42 -9.26 -31.49
CA ALA A 497 40.48 -10.36 -31.63
C ALA A 497 39.14 -10.05 -30.97
N LEU A 498 39.15 -9.46 -29.77
CA LEU A 498 37.95 -9.03 -29.05
C LEU A 498 37.17 -7.95 -29.82
N PHE A 499 37.87 -6.96 -30.39
CA PHE A 499 37.26 -5.91 -31.22
C PHE A 499 36.47 -6.48 -32.39
N LEU A 500 37.00 -7.51 -33.05
CA LEU A 500 36.32 -8.18 -34.15
C LEU A 500 35.20 -9.11 -33.66
N LEU A 501 35.47 -9.95 -32.66
CA LEU A 501 34.54 -10.98 -32.18
C LEU A 501 33.30 -10.38 -31.49
N GLN A 502 33.43 -9.23 -30.82
CA GLN A 502 32.31 -8.59 -30.11
C GLN A 502 31.15 -8.17 -31.04
N HIS A 503 31.42 -7.98 -32.34
CA HIS A 503 30.37 -7.74 -33.35
C HIS A 503 29.46 -8.96 -33.55
N LEU A 504 29.92 -10.16 -33.17
CA LEU A 504 29.19 -11.41 -33.26
C LEU A 504 28.82 -12.01 -31.90
N ARG A 505 28.83 -11.22 -30.82
CA ARG A 505 28.63 -11.71 -29.44
C ARG A 505 27.37 -12.57 -29.23
N GLN A 506 26.33 -12.39 -30.05
CA GLN A 506 25.11 -13.20 -30.00
C GLN A 506 25.30 -14.65 -30.47
N ARG A 507 26.21 -14.86 -31.44
CA ARG A 507 26.50 -16.17 -32.03
C ARG A 507 27.79 -16.77 -31.47
N TYR A 508 28.77 -15.94 -31.15
CA TYR A 508 30.03 -16.34 -30.55
C TYR A 508 30.25 -15.51 -29.29
N PRO A 509 29.87 -16.02 -28.10
CA PRO A 509 30.13 -15.33 -26.84
C PRO A 509 31.60 -14.93 -26.74
N CYS A 510 31.88 -13.71 -26.31
CA CYS A 510 33.25 -13.23 -26.13
C CYS A 510 33.87 -13.81 -24.85
N SER A 511 33.97 -15.13 -24.77
CA SER A 511 34.55 -15.87 -23.65
C SER A 511 36.06 -16.10 -23.86
N VAL A 512 36.75 -16.50 -22.78
CA VAL A 512 38.16 -16.91 -22.84
C VAL A 512 38.36 -18.03 -23.86
N GLU A 513 37.45 -19.00 -23.89
CA GLU A 513 37.48 -20.14 -24.81
C GLU A 513 37.44 -19.70 -26.27
N ASN A 514 36.46 -18.87 -26.66
CA ASN A 514 36.30 -18.44 -28.05
C ASN A 514 37.42 -17.48 -28.49
N LEU A 515 37.86 -16.59 -27.59
CA LEU A 515 39.00 -15.71 -27.87
C LEU A 515 40.29 -16.51 -28.05
N ALA A 516 40.55 -17.52 -27.22
CA ALA A 516 41.69 -18.41 -27.41
C ALA A 516 41.61 -19.15 -28.76
N SER A 517 40.46 -19.70 -29.12
CA SER A 517 40.29 -20.41 -30.40
C SER A 517 40.59 -19.52 -31.61
N THR A 518 40.15 -18.25 -31.58
CA THR A 518 40.39 -17.28 -32.66
C THR A 518 41.84 -16.77 -32.74
N LEU A 519 42.63 -16.93 -31.68
CA LEU A 519 44.03 -16.51 -31.60
C LEU A 519 45.04 -17.62 -31.93
N VAL A 520 44.58 -18.84 -32.19
CA VAL A 520 45.44 -19.96 -32.60
C VAL A 520 46.19 -19.61 -33.88
N ASP A 521 47.52 -19.54 -33.83
CA ASP A 521 48.38 -19.16 -34.97
C ASP A 521 49.30 -20.28 -35.46
N HIS A 522 49.27 -21.45 -34.80
CA HIS A 522 50.05 -22.62 -35.17
C HIS A 522 49.35 -23.93 -34.80
N VAL A 523 49.60 -24.99 -35.58
CA VAL A 523 48.97 -26.32 -35.41
C VAL A 523 49.40 -27.07 -34.14
N ASP A 524 50.55 -26.68 -33.57
CA ASP A 524 51.13 -27.25 -32.35
C ASP A 524 50.78 -26.50 -31.05
N VAL A 525 49.83 -25.57 -31.10
CA VAL A 525 49.51 -24.75 -29.92
C VAL A 525 48.95 -25.59 -28.76
N ASP A 526 49.42 -25.30 -27.54
CA ASP A 526 48.78 -25.76 -26.31
C ASP A 526 47.62 -24.81 -25.98
N ILE A 527 46.39 -25.26 -26.23
CA ILE A 527 45.19 -24.45 -26.06
C ILE A 527 44.93 -24.07 -24.60
N ASP A 528 45.29 -24.93 -23.64
CA ASP A 528 45.01 -24.67 -22.23
C ASP A 528 45.98 -23.60 -21.70
N ALA A 529 47.25 -23.68 -22.11
CA ALA A 529 48.20 -22.60 -21.89
C ALA A 529 47.73 -21.29 -22.55
N LEU A 530 47.24 -21.34 -23.79
CA LEU A 530 46.72 -20.14 -24.48
C LEU A 530 45.51 -19.53 -23.75
N ARG A 531 44.55 -20.35 -23.28
CA ARG A 531 43.41 -19.88 -22.47
C ARG A 531 43.86 -19.18 -21.19
N GLN A 532 44.88 -19.70 -20.51
CA GLN A 532 45.43 -19.06 -19.32
C GLN A 532 46.05 -17.70 -19.64
N LYS A 533 46.83 -17.60 -20.72
CA LYS A 533 47.40 -16.32 -21.19
C LYS A 533 46.32 -15.32 -21.58
N VAL A 534 45.27 -15.76 -22.28
CA VAL A 534 44.12 -14.92 -22.65
C VAL A 534 43.40 -14.41 -21.41
N ARG A 535 43.15 -15.26 -20.40
CA ARG A 535 42.52 -14.86 -19.13
C ARG A 535 43.33 -13.79 -18.40
N GLN A 536 44.65 -13.98 -18.27
CA GLN A 536 45.52 -12.99 -17.64
C GLN A 536 45.61 -11.69 -18.45
N GLY A 537 45.65 -11.77 -19.78
CA GLY A 537 45.61 -10.60 -20.65
C GLY A 537 44.31 -9.80 -20.55
N LEU A 538 43.16 -10.49 -20.47
CA LEU A 538 41.85 -9.87 -20.22
C LEU A 538 41.78 -9.23 -18.82
N GLN A 539 42.34 -9.87 -17.80
CA GLN A 539 42.46 -9.27 -16.46
C GLN A 539 43.29 -7.99 -16.49
N LYS A 540 44.39 -7.97 -17.25
CA LYS A 540 45.21 -6.76 -17.42
C LYS A 540 44.45 -5.66 -18.16
N LEU A 541 43.75 -6.00 -19.24
CA LEU A 541 42.89 -5.05 -19.98
C LEU A 541 41.76 -4.52 -19.09
N GLN A 542 41.16 -5.37 -18.26
CA GLN A 542 40.20 -4.96 -17.25
C GLN A 542 40.86 -3.99 -16.27
N GLN A 543 41.97 -4.35 -15.62
CA GLN A 543 42.71 -3.51 -14.64
C GLN A 543 43.14 -2.14 -15.16
N GLU A 544 43.35 -2.00 -16.47
CA GLU A 544 43.63 -0.72 -17.10
C GLU A 544 42.37 0.02 -17.57
N GLY A 545 41.24 -0.69 -17.72
CA GLY A 545 39.91 -0.11 -17.93
C GLY A 545 39.47 -0.18 -19.39
N TRP A 546 40.13 -1.00 -20.20
CA TRP A 546 39.83 -1.18 -21.62
C TRP A 546 38.74 -2.22 -21.87
N VAL A 547 38.52 -3.11 -20.92
CA VAL A 547 37.57 -4.23 -21.04
C VAL A 547 36.69 -4.30 -19.81
N VAL A 548 35.42 -4.65 -20.01
CA VAL A 548 34.48 -5.04 -18.95
C VAL A 548 34.03 -6.47 -19.17
N GLU A 549 33.66 -7.16 -18.09
CA GLU A 549 33.05 -8.48 -18.14
C GLU A 549 31.59 -8.38 -17.67
N GLU A 550 30.68 -8.80 -18.54
CA GLU A 550 29.24 -8.79 -18.34
C GLU A 550 28.75 -10.24 -18.58
N GLU A 551 28.19 -10.90 -17.55
CA GLU A 551 27.63 -12.27 -17.66
C GLU A 551 28.62 -13.33 -18.22
N GLY A 552 29.91 -13.22 -17.88
CA GLY A 552 30.95 -14.14 -18.36
C GLY A 552 31.40 -13.88 -19.81
N GLN A 553 31.01 -12.74 -20.39
CA GLN A 553 31.48 -12.27 -21.69
C GLN A 553 32.28 -10.98 -21.55
N TYR A 554 33.36 -10.88 -22.30
CA TYR A 554 34.20 -9.69 -22.34
C TYR A 554 33.73 -8.73 -23.43
N ARG A 555 33.82 -7.43 -23.16
CA ARG A 555 33.53 -6.37 -24.15
C ARG A 555 34.61 -5.31 -24.08
N LEU A 556 35.10 -4.91 -25.25
CA LEU A 556 36.03 -3.79 -25.35
C LEU A 556 35.25 -2.48 -25.21
N LEU A 557 35.73 -1.61 -24.33
CA LEU A 557 35.16 -0.27 -24.13
C LEU A 557 35.59 0.68 -25.25
N THR A 558 34.71 1.61 -25.64
CA THR A 558 35.12 2.73 -26.51
C THR A 558 36.03 3.69 -25.74
N PRO A 559 36.82 4.55 -26.41
CA PRO A 559 37.66 5.54 -25.72
C PRO A 559 36.87 6.39 -24.73
N ALA A 560 35.65 6.78 -25.11
CA ALA A 560 34.77 7.60 -24.29
C ALA A 560 34.21 6.84 -23.06
N GLU A 561 34.00 5.52 -23.18
CA GLU A 561 33.63 4.64 -22.07
C GLU A 561 34.83 4.35 -21.15
N HIS A 562 36.02 4.13 -21.73
CA HIS A 562 37.27 3.91 -21.00
C HIS A 562 37.60 5.08 -20.06
N ASP A 563 37.42 6.32 -20.52
CA ASP A 563 37.58 7.51 -19.69
C ASP A 563 36.66 7.49 -18.45
N LEU A 564 35.42 7.01 -18.62
CA LEU A 564 34.45 6.91 -17.54
C LEU A 564 34.85 5.80 -16.55
N GLU A 565 35.24 4.63 -17.05
CA GLU A 565 35.72 3.52 -16.22
C GLU A 565 36.97 3.91 -15.40
N ARG A 566 37.86 4.72 -15.98
CA ARG A 566 39.02 5.28 -15.27
C ARG A 566 38.61 6.23 -14.15
N ASP A 567 37.58 7.05 -14.35
CA ASP A 567 37.03 7.92 -13.31
C ASP A 567 36.33 7.11 -12.20
N ILE A 568 35.63 6.01 -12.53
CA ILE A 568 35.09 5.06 -11.53
C ILE A 568 36.21 4.56 -10.64
N ARG A 569 37.33 4.13 -11.22
CA ARG A 569 38.48 3.65 -10.44
C ARG A 569 39.06 4.68 -9.49
N ARG A 570 39.17 5.92 -9.93
CA ARG A 570 39.66 7.03 -9.07
C ARG A 570 38.73 7.32 -7.90
N ASN A 571 37.46 6.96 -8.02
CA ASN A 571 36.41 7.21 -7.03
C ASN A 571 36.15 6.01 -6.08
N TYR A 572 36.99 4.97 -6.09
CA TYR A 572 36.83 3.85 -5.15
C TYR A 572 36.84 4.34 -3.69
N PRO A 573 35.89 3.87 -2.86
CA PRO A 573 35.74 4.35 -1.48
C PRO A 573 36.86 3.84 -0.57
N GLY A 574 37.09 4.55 0.53
CA GLY A 574 37.94 4.07 1.62
C GLY A 574 37.18 3.15 2.60
N PRO A 575 37.86 2.43 3.50
CA PRO A 575 37.25 1.44 4.40
C PRO A 575 36.09 1.97 5.25
N ALA A 576 36.22 3.19 5.81
CA ALA A 576 35.19 3.79 6.65
C ALA A 576 33.89 4.11 5.88
N GLU A 577 33.99 4.38 4.59
CA GLU A 577 32.84 4.64 3.74
C GLU A 577 32.13 3.34 3.34
N VAL A 578 32.92 2.28 3.06
CA VAL A 578 32.40 0.92 2.83
C VAL A 578 31.60 0.45 4.05
N GLN A 579 32.17 0.60 5.25
CA GLN A 579 31.49 0.24 6.50
C GLN A 579 30.17 1.00 6.68
N ARG A 580 30.19 2.33 6.49
CA ARG A 580 28.98 3.17 6.63
C ARG A 580 27.88 2.77 5.65
N GLU A 581 28.24 2.49 4.40
CA GLU A 581 27.26 2.09 3.38
C GLU A 581 26.72 0.68 3.66
N ALA A 582 27.56 -0.27 4.10
CA ALA A 582 27.13 -1.60 4.52
C ALA A 582 26.14 -1.51 5.70
N ALA A 583 26.45 -0.70 6.71
CA ALA A 583 25.57 -0.46 7.85
C ALA A 583 24.23 0.16 7.42
N ARG A 584 24.24 1.09 6.44
CA ARG A 584 23.01 1.63 5.84
C ARG A 584 22.16 0.53 5.19
N LEU A 585 22.79 -0.37 4.42
CA LEU A 585 22.09 -1.46 3.74
C LEU A 585 21.47 -2.47 4.71
N VAL A 586 22.16 -2.79 5.81
CA VAL A 586 21.57 -3.64 6.87
C VAL A 586 20.37 -2.99 7.53
N ARG A 587 20.41 -1.66 7.76
CA ARG A 587 19.25 -0.91 8.27
C ARG A 587 18.07 -0.95 7.31
N GLU A 588 18.32 -0.75 6.02
CA GLU A 588 17.29 -0.84 4.98
C GLU A 588 16.72 -2.27 4.88
N MET A 589 17.58 -3.29 4.94
CA MET A 589 17.20 -4.71 4.92
C MET A 589 16.27 -5.09 6.07
N LEU A 590 16.48 -4.52 7.26
CA LEU A 590 15.72 -4.84 8.48
C LEU A 590 14.70 -3.78 8.90
N HIS A 591 14.43 -2.78 8.04
CA HIS A 591 13.48 -1.71 8.33
C HIS A 591 12.08 -2.23 8.74
N ASP A 592 11.60 -3.25 8.02
CA ASP A 592 10.29 -3.87 8.23
C ASP A 592 10.33 -5.04 9.22
N PHE A 593 11.49 -5.35 9.80
CA PHE A 593 11.61 -6.42 10.78
C PHE A 593 10.76 -6.11 12.02
N ARG A 594 9.89 -7.04 12.38
CA ARG A 594 9.07 -7.01 13.59
C ARG A 594 9.13 -8.36 14.28
N TYR A 595 9.24 -8.32 15.60
CA TYR A 595 9.24 -9.52 16.44
C TYR A 595 7.87 -9.72 17.09
N GLU A 596 7.30 -10.91 16.93
CA GLU A 596 6.03 -11.33 17.53
C GLU A 596 6.27 -12.48 18.51
N HIS A 597 5.77 -12.33 19.74
CA HIS A 597 5.94 -13.27 20.84
C HIS A 597 4.64 -14.04 21.16
N GLY A 598 4.77 -15.31 21.56
CA GLY A 598 3.65 -16.19 21.93
C GLY A 598 2.76 -16.66 20.78
N GLN A 599 1.75 -17.48 21.10
CA GLN A 599 0.69 -17.91 20.18
C GLN A 599 -0.21 -16.75 19.75
N ILE A 600 -0.40 -15.75 20.62
CA ILE A 600 -1.16 -14.54 20.28
C ILE A 600 -0.45 -13.60 19.30
N ARG A 601 0.80 -13.91 18.90
CA ARG A 601 1.62 -13.07 18.02
C ARG A 601 1.67 -11.62 18.50
N ARG A 602 2.06 -11.42 19.76
CA ARG A 602 2.17 -10.07 20.35
C ARG A 602 3.39 -9.35 19.78
N PRO A 603 3.25 -8.22 19.06
CA PRO A 603 4.41 -7.43 18.68
C PRO A 603 5.11 -6.88 19.92
N LEU A 604 6.40 -7.19 20.06
CA LEU A 604 7.29 -6.61 21.07
C LEU A 604 8.34 -5.74 20.38
N LYS A 605 8.65 -4.61 21.01
CA LYS A 605 9.62 -3.65 20.47
C LYS A 605 11.04 -4.18 20.66
N VAL A 606 11.87 -3.98 19.66
CA VAL A 606 13.26 -4.42 19.61
C VAL A 606 14.14 -3.20 19.37
N ALA A 607 15.08 -2.97 20.28
CA ALA A 607 16.16 -2.02 20.11
C ALA A 607 17.25 -2.67 19.24
N MET A 608 17.74 -1.93 18.25
CA MET A 608 18.66 -2.44 17.23
C MET A 608 19.82 -1.47 17.02
N GLU A 609 21.03 -2.03 16.95
CA GLU A 609 22.28 -1.34 16.67
C GLU A 609 22.96 -2.04 15.49
N VAL A 610 23.60 -1.28 14.59
CA VAL A 610 24.38 -1.80 13.46
C VAL A 610 25.74 -1.11 13.45
N ASP A 611 26.83 -1.88 13.52
CA ASP A 611 28.22 -1.37 13.56
C ASP A 611 28.46 -0.25 14.60
N GLY A 612 27.84 -0.35 15.78
CA GLY A 612 27.93 0.68 16.83
C GLY A 612 26.97 1.87 16.67
N GLU A 613 26.24 1.97 15.55
CA GLU A 613 25.23 3.02 15.35
C GLU A 613 23.83 2.54 15.76
N THR A 614 23.19 3.29 16.66
CA THR A 614 21.82 2.99 17.12
C THR A 614 20.80 3.24 16.00
N VAL A 615 20.02 2.21 15.66
CA VAL A 615 18.95 2.26 14.65
C VAL A 615 17.58 2.49 15.31
N SER A 616 17.35 1.82 16.45
CA SER A 616 16.12 1.92 17.23
C SER A 616 16.47 1.83 18.71
N GLU A 617 16.08 2.84 19.49
CA GLU A 617 16.22 2.84 20.95
C GLU A 617 15.00 2.23 21.67
N ALA A 618 13.95 1.89 20.92
CA ALA A 618 12.67 1.49 21.51
C ALA A 618 12.60 -0.03 21.70
N GLY A 619 12.64 -0.49 22.94
CA GLY A 619 12.34 -1.88 23.30
C GLY A 619 13.25 -2.43 24.40
N ASP A 620 12.77 -3.45 25.10
CA ASP A 620 13.54 -4.14 26.14
C ASP A 620 14.37 -5.30 25.55
N LEU A 621 14.02 -5.80 24.36
CA LEU A 621 14.81 -6.75 23.59
C LEU A 621 15.87 -6.00 22.78
N LYS A 622 17.12 -6.45 22.80
CA LYS A 622 18.25 -5.76 22.14
C LYS A 622 18.99 -6.67 21.15
N ILE A 623 19.35 -6.09 20.00
CA ILE A 623 20.15 -6.76 18.97
C ILE A 623 21.26 -5.81 18.51
N SER A 624 22.49 -6.31 18.40
CA SER A 624 23.63 -5.61 17.80
C SER A 624 24.15 -6.45 16.62
N LEU A 625 24.10 -5.86 15.42
CA LEU A 625 24.49 -6.50 14.18
C LEU A 625 25.79 -5.89 13.68
N LEU A 626 26.78 -6.73 13.39
CA LEU A 626 28.07 -6.30 12.90
C LEU A 626 28.27 -6.78 11.46
N THR A 627 28.49 -5.85 10.54
CA THR A 627 28.85 -6.15 9.16
C THR A 627 30.26 -6.73 9.10
N PRO A 628 30.66 -7.37 7.97
CA PRO A 628 32.02 -7.89 7.82
C PRO A 628 33.11 -6.80 7.87
N PHE A 629 32.71 -5.52 7.82
CA PHE A 629 33.60 -4.37 7.84
C PHE A 629 33.73 -3.73 9.23
N ALA A 630 33.04 -4.25 10.25
CA ALA A 630 33.18 -3.81 11.62
C ALA A 630 34.54 -4.21 12.20
N LEU A 631 35.11 -3.34 13.05
CA LEU A 631 36.45 -3.51 13.62
C LEU A 631 36.51 -4.49 14.81
N GLU A 632 35.37 -4.77 15.44
CA GLU A 632 35.27 -5.56 16.67
C GLU A 632 35.59 -7.04 16.40
N ASP A 633 36.42 -7.64 17.25
CA ASP A 633 36.79 -9.05 17.15
C ASP A 633 35.83 -9.99 17.91
N ALA A 634 36.03 -11.30 17.76
CA ALA A 634 35.17 -12.31 18.38
C ALA A 634 35.27 -12.31 19.92
N ASP A 635 36.47 -12.08 20.46
CA ASP A 635 36.73 -12.12 21.90
C ASP A 635 36.07 -10.93 22.62
N GLU A 636 36.13 -9.74 22.02
CA GLU A 636 35.45 -8.53 22.49
C GLU A 636 33.92 -8.71 22.49
N LEU A 637 33.36 -9.31 21.44
CA LEU A 637 31.93 -9.60 21.36
C LEU A 637 31.48 -10.62 22.40
N LEU A 638 32.28 -11.66 22.64
CA LEU A 638 32.00 -12.64 23.68
C LEU A 638 31.97 -11.98 25.06
N ALA A 639 32.95 -11.12 25.38
CA ALA A 639 32.99 -10.37 26.63
C ALA A 639 31.78 -9.43 26.79
N ARG A 640 31.38 -8.71 25.73
CA ARG A 640 30.16 -7.87 25.73
C ARG A 640 28.90 -8.68 25.97
N SER A 641 28.80 -9.87 25.36
CA SER A 641 27.64 -10.76 25.53
C SER A 641 27.47 -11.27 26.97
N ILE A 642 28.54 -11.31 27.76
CA ILE A 642 28.50 -11.64 29.20
C ILE A 642 28.01 -10.44 30.01
N ALA A 643 28.49 -9.23 29.69
CA ALA A 643 28.08 -8.00 30.37
C ALA A 643 26.61 -7.65 30.09
N GLU A 644 26.11 -7.97 28.89
CA GLU A 644 24.74 -7.76 28.46
C GLU A 644 24.06 -9.09 28.09
N PRO A 645 23.67 -9.91 29.08
CA PRO A 645 23.22 -11.29 28.85
C PRO A 645 21.89 -11.39 28.07
N GLN A 646 21.17 -10.28 27.90
CA GLN A 646 19.90 -10.17 27.19
C GLN A 646 20.03 -9.48 25.81
N THR A 647 21.25 -9.12 25.41
CA THR A 647 21.54 -8.55 24.08
C THR A 647 22.06 -9.64 23.15
N LEU A 648 21.46 -9.77 21.97
CA LEU A 648 21.94 -10.67 20.92
C LEU A 648 22.96 -9.94 20.04
N PHE A 649 24.21 -10.40 20.03
CA PHE A 649 25.23 -9.91 19.12
C PHE A 649 25.35 -10.85 17.92
N TRP A 650 25.40 -10.33 16.70
CA TRP A 650 25.57 -11.14 15.49
C TRP A 650 26.58 -10.49 14.55
N LYS A 651 27.73 -11.15 14.38
CA LYS A 651 28.78 -10.74 13.45
C LYS A 651 28.69 -11.52 12.15
N ALA A 652 28.56 -10.81 11.03
CA ALA A 652 28.58 -11.39 9.70
C ALA A 652 29.99 -11.91 9.33
N GLY A 653 30.05 -12.99 8.56
CA GLY A 653 31.30 -13.57 8.09
C GLY A 653 31.91 -12.81 6.90
N ASP A 654 33.22 -12.95 6.72
CA ASP A 654 33.96 -12.30 5.65
C ASP A 654 33.48 -12.73 4.25
N SER A 655 33.36 -11.75 3.34
CA SER A 655 32.94 -11.97 1.96
C SER A 655 33.69 -11.04 0.99
N PRO A 656 34.75 -11.53 0.32
CA PRO A 656 35.48 -10.76 -0.68
C PRO A 656 34.58 -10.29 -1.85
N GLU A 657 33.58 -11.10 -2.21
CA GLU A 657 32.61 -10.73 -3.25
C GLU A 657 31.73 -9.55 -2.82
N LEU A 658 31.25 -9.56 -1.57
CA LEU A 658 30.48 -8.43 -1.02
C LEU A 658 31.29 -7.14 -1.05
N GLN A 659 32.57 -7.21 -0.64
CA GLN A 659 33.46 -6.06 -0.65
C GLN A 659 33.64 -5.50 -2.06
N ALA A 660 33.99 -6.34 -3.03
CA ALA A 660 34.22 -5.90 -4.41
C ALA A 660 32.97 -5.28 -5.05
N VAL A 661 31.78 -5.88 -4.85
CA VAL A 661 30.52 -5.35 -5.38
C VAL A 661 30.15 -4.03 -4.71
N LEU A 662 30.33 -3.92 -3.39
CA LEU A 662 29.98 -2.71 -2.63
C LEU A 662 30.90 -1.54 -3.01
N GLU A 663 32.21 -1.77 -3.06
CA GLU A 663 33.19 -0.76 -3.47
C GLU A 663 32.91 -0.23 -4.88
N ARG A 664 32.65 -1.14 -5.84
CA ARG A 664 32.31 -0.76 -7.22
C ARG A 664 31.00 0.02 -7.29
N ALA A 665 29.95 -0.42 -6.59
CA ALA A 665 28.66 0.26 -6.60
C ALA A 665 28.73 1.68 -6.02
N ILE A 666 29.51 1.87 -4.94
CA ILE A 666 29.78 3.20 -4.36
C ILE A 666 30.57 4.07 -5.35
N ALA A 667 31.62 3.53 -5.96
CA ALA A 667 32.46 4.23 -6.94
C ALA A 667 31.65 4.70 -8.16
N ILE A 668 30.74 3.85 -8.65
CA ILE A 668 29.81 4.20 -9.74
C ILE A 668 28.91 5.35 -9.31
N ARG A 669 28.23 5.26 -8.16
CA ARG A 669 27.33 6.35 -7.69
C ARG A 669 28.04 7.69 -7.54
N LYS A 670 29.28 7.69 -7.02
CA LYS A 670 30.11 8.91 -6.94
C LYS A 670 30.43 9.49 -8.30
N THR A 671 30.84 8.64 -9.24
CA THR A 671 31.22 9.06 -10.60
C THR A 671 30.00 9.64 -11.34
N LEU A 672 28.85 8.97 -11.24
CA LEU A 672 27.59 9.44 -11.80
C LEU A 672 27.18 10.80 -11.21
N GLN A 673 27.33 11.02 -9.90
CA GLN A 673 27.07 12.31 -9.27
C GLN A 673 28.00 13.42 -9.78
N GLN A 674 29.30 13.15 -9.92
CA GLN A 674 30.26 14.11 -10.48
C GLN A 674 29.91 14.49 -11.92
N TRP A 675 29.35 13.56 -12.69
CA TRP A 675 29.06 13.73 -14.11
C TRP A 675 27.67 14.30 -14.41
N GLN A 676 26.81 14.53 -13.41
CA GLN A 676 25.46 15.09 -13.61
C GLN A 676 25.45 16.46 -14.33
N THR A 677 26.52 17.24 -14.23
CA THR A 677 26.64 18.58 -14.81
C THR A 677 27.56 18.64 -16.03
N ARG A 678 28.18 17.52 -16.41
CA ARG A 678 29.15 17.45 -17.51
C ARG A 678 28.42 17.25 -18.83
N PRO A 679 28.74 17.99 -19.91
CA PRO A 679 28.23 17.68 -21.23
C PRO A 679 28.83 16.35 -21.71
N LEU A 680 27.97 15.37 -22.01
CA LEU A 680 28.35 14.03 -22.46
C LEU A 680 28.06 13.85 -23.95
N THR A 681 28.90 13.06 -24.61
CA THR A 681 28.59 12.54 -25.95
C THR A 681 27.44 11.53 -25.88
N ARG A 682 26.78 11.25 -27.00
CA ARG A 682 25.70 10.25 -27.05
C ARG A 682 26.14 8.87 -26.54
N GLU A 683 27.36 8.44 -26.89
CA GLU A 683 27.91 7.16 -26.41
C GLU A 683 28.13 7.15 -24.89
N GLN A 684 28.62 8.26 -24.33
CA GLN A 684 28.79 8.41 -22.89
C GLN A 684 27.46 8.43 -22.14
N GLU A 685 26.41 9.04 -22.73
CA GLU A 685 25.06 9.05 -22.16
C GLU A 685 24.47 7.63 -22.09
N GLU A 686 24.64 6.84 -23.16
CA GLU A 686 24.19 5.44 -23.21
C GLU A 686 24.96 4.56 -22.21
N HIS A 687 26.28 4.76 -22.07
CA HIS A 687 27.10 4.06 -21.09
C HIS A 687 26.75 4.46 -19.65
N ARG A 688 26.49 5.75 -19.40
CA ARG A 688 25.99 6.25 -18.11
C ARG A 688 24.72 5.52 -17.69
N GLY A 689 23.77 5.36 -18.62
CA GLY A 689 22.53 4.60 -18.38
C GLY A 689 22.74 3.10 -18.13
N ARG A 690 23.85 2.50 -18.58
CA ARG A 690 24.24 1.13 -18.20
C ARG A 690 24.75 1.09 -16.76
N LEU A 691 25.63 2.00 -16.39
CA LEU A 691 26.20 2.08 -15.04
C LEU A 691 25.16 2.44 -13.98
N GLU A 692 24.19 3.29 -14.30
CA GLU A 692 23.04 3.57 -13.43
C GLU A 692 22.25 2.28 -13.13
N ARG A 693 22.02 1.44 -14.15
CA ARG A 693 21.36 0.14 -13.97
C ARG A 693 22.20 -0.82 -13.15
N GLU A 694 23.50 -0.90 -13.43
CA GLU A 694 24.44 -1.75 -12.68
C GLU A 694 24.44 -1.39 -11.18
N ALA A 695 24.57 -0.10 -10.85
CA ALA A 695 24.53 0.35 -9.46
C ALA A 695 23.17 0.08 -8.82
N ASN A 696 22.07 0.33 -9.52
CA ASN A 696 20.72 0.06 -9.00
C ASN A 696 20.50 -1.43 -8.72
N GLU A 697 20.89 -2.31 -9.64
CA GLU A 697 20.81 -3.77 -9.45
C GLU A 697 21.70 -4.24 -8.29
N ALA A 698 22.90 -3.69 -8.18
CA ALA A 698 23.80 -3.97 -7.06
C ALA A 698 23.13 -3.59 -5.72
N PHE A 699 22.59 -2.38 -5.59
CA PHE A 699 21.99 -1.91 -4.33
C PHE A 699 20.62 -2.53 -4.00
N GLN A 700 19.79 -2.83 -4.99
CA GLN A 700 18.44 -3.34 -4.76
C GLN A 700 18.37 -4.87 -4.63
N THR A 701 19.28 -5.60 -5.26
CA THR A 701 19.20 -7.06 -5.35
C THR A 701 20.47 -7.73 -4.84
N LYS A 702 21.62 -7.48 -5.47
CA LYS A 702 22.84 -8.28 -5.23
C LYS A 702 23.44 -8.05 -3.85
N LEU A 703 23.59 -6.80 -3.41
CA LEU A 703 24.16 -6.46 -2.11
C LEU A 703 23.30 -6.95 -0.93
N PRO A 704 21.95 -6.78 -0.92
CA PRO A 704 21.09 -7.40 0.08
C PRO A 704 21.21 -8.92 0.15
N GLU A 705 21.32 -9.62 -0.98
CA GLU A 705 21.52 -11.07 -1.00
C GLU A 705 22.88 -11.48 -0.42
N LEU A 706 23.96 -10.79 -0.81
CA LEU A 706 25.30 -11.05 -0.31
C LEU A 706 25.42 -10.76 1.19
N LEU A 707 24.78 -9.69 1.68
CA LEU A 707 24.72 -9.38 3.11
C LEU A 707 23.97 -10.46 3.90
N ARG A 708 22.81 -10.93 3.41
CA ARG A 708 22.08 -12.05 4.04
C ARG A 708 22.95 -13.30 4.14
N ARG A 709 23.65 -13.65 3.05
CA ARG A 709 24.59 -14.79 3.03
C ARG A 709 25.75 -14.58 4.00
N ALA A 710 26.28 -13.37 4.12
CA ALA A 710 27.36 -13.05 5.05
C ALA A 710 26.91 -13.23 6.52
N PHE A 711 25.72 -12.76 6.89
CA PHE A 711 25.17 -12.98 8.24
C PHE A 711 24.94 -14.47 8.53
N LEU A 712 24.38 -15.23 7.58
CA LEU A 712 24.14 -16.67 7.76
C LEU A 712 25.43 -17.51 7.82
N ARG A 713 26.56 -16.99 7.32
CA ARG A 713 27.90 -17.58 7.49
C ARG A 713 28.65 -17.05 8.71
N GLY A 714 28.06 -16.10 9.42
CA GLY A 714 28.63 -15.45 10.59
C GLY A 714 28.36 -16.20 11.89
N GLN A 715 28.65 -15.55 13.02
CA GLN A 715 28.55 -16.11 14.37
C GLN A 715 27.66 -15.24 15.26
N LEU A 716 26.82 -15.85 16.09
CA LEU A 716 26.02 -15.16 17.12
C LEU A 716 26.65 -15.34 18.51
N TYR A 717 26.50 -14.33 19.36
CA TYR A 717 26.94 -14.35 20.75
C TYR A 717 25.78 -13.92 21.66
N LEU A 718 25.46 -14.76 22.65
CA LEU A 718 24.41 -14.50 23.62
C LEU A 718 24.79 -15.08 24.99
N ASN A 719 24.79 -14.25 26.03
CA ASN A 719 25.05 -14.66 27.41
C ASN A 719 26.36 -15.47 27.57
N GLY A 720 27.44 -15.04 26.90
CA GLY A 720 28.74 -15.71 26.95
C GLY A 720 28.84 -17.02 26.17
N GLN A 721 27.87 -17.33 25.31
CA GLN A 721 27.89 -18.50 24.45
C GLN A 721 27.99 -18.10 22.97
N GLU A 722 28.81 -18.84 22.23
CA GLU A 722 28.84 -18.80 20.78
C GLU A 722 27.76 -19.71 20.21
N LEU A 723 26.95 -19.16 19.30
CA LEU A 723 25.82 -19.84 18.67
C LEU A 723 25.94 -19.73 17.16
N GLU A 724 25.53 -20.77 16.45
CA GLU A 724 25.41 -20.75 15.00
C GLU A 724 24.02 -20.23 14.56
N PRO A 725 23.90 -19.58 13.39
CA PRO A 725 22.62 -19.14 12.84
C PRO A 725 21.65 -20.30 12.60
N GLN A 726 20.59 -20.41 13.42
CA GLN A 726 19.54 -21.43 13.25
C GLN A 726 18.32 -20.85 12.51
N GLY A 727 18.39 -20.77 11.17
CA GLY A 727 17.29 -20.28 10.34
C GLY A 727 17.55 -20.39 8.83
N ASN A 728 16.49 -20.30 8.03
CA ASN A 728 16.59 -20.28 6.56
C ASN A 728 16.97 -18.90 6.01
N ASP A 729 16.72 -17.85 6.80
CA ASP A 729 16.97 -16.44 6.49
C ASP A 729 17.37 -15.66 7.77
N VAL A 730 17.78 -14.41 7.58
CA VAL A 730 18.28 -13.54 8.66
C VAL A 730 17.16 -13.27 9.67
N GLU A 731 15.99 -12.91 9.18
CA GLU A 731 14.81 -12.56 9.98
C GLU A 731 14.30 -13.76 10.80
N GLY A 732 14.31 -14.97 10.24
CA GLY A 732 13.97 -16.21 10.93
C GLY A 732 14.94 -16.54 12.06
N THR A 733 16.24 -16.39 11.81
CA THR A 733 17.29 -16.57 12.83
C THR A 733 17.10 -15.59 13.99
N LEU A 734 16.89 -14.29 13.69
CA LEU A 734 16.60 -13.29 14.71
C LEU A 734 15.37 -13.67 15.54
N ARG A 735 14.26 -14.07 14.90
CA ARG A 735 13.03 -14.46 15.62
C ARG A 735 13.25 -15.67 16.53
N ALA A 736 14.07 -16.65 16.14
CA ALA A 736 14.36 -17.82 16.94
C ALA A 736 15.11 -17.46 18.23
N HIS A 737 16.20 -16.69 18.13
CA HIS A 737 16.98 -16.28 19.29
C HIS A 737 16.25 -15.26 20.16
N LEU A 738 15.55 -14.29 19.57
CA LEU A 738 14.69 -13.36 20.32
C LEU A 738 13.58 -14.08 21.08
N ARG A 739 13.07 -15.22 20.60
CA ARG A 739 12.12 -16.04 21.36
C ARG A 739 12.71 -16.62 22.62
N SER A 740 13.97 -17.06 22.58
CA SER A 740 14.68 -17.51 23.77
C SER A 740 14.88 -16.37 24.77
N VAL A 741 15.36 -15.21 24.30
CA VAL A 741 15.58 -14.02 25.15
C VAL A 741 14.25 -13.52 25.74
N ALA A 742 13.20 -13.39 24.93
CA ALA A 742 11.89 -12.96 25.38
C ALA A 742 11.28 -13.91 26.42
N GLY A 743 11.47 -15.22 26.29
CA GLY A 743 11.01 -16.19 27.29
C GLY A 743 11.70 -16.04 28.65
N GLN A 744 12.94 -15.57 28.68
CA GLN A 744 13.67 -15.27 29.92
C GLN A 744 13.31 -13.88 30.49
N LEU A 745 12.95 -12.94 29.63
CA LEU A 745 12.62 -11.56 29.99
C LEU A 745 11.17 -11.42 30.50
N TYR A 746 10.21 -12.03 29.80
CA TYR A 746 8.77 -11.90 30.06
C TYR A 746 8.20 -13.14 30.77
N THR A 747 8.68 -13.42 31.99
CA THR A 747 8.34 -14.64 32.75
C THR A 747 6.86 -14.74 33.15
N GLU A 748 6.15 -13.63 33.21
CA GLU A 748 4.72 -13.53 33.57
C GLU A 748 3.85 -13.28 32.32
N PHE A 749 4.31 -13.63 31.12
CA PHE A 749 3.58 -13.44 29.88
C PHE A 749 2.30 -14.29 29.81
N VAL A 750 1.19 -13.64 29.48
CA VAL A 750 -0.10 -14.30 29.29
C VAL A 750 -0.36 -14.45 27.80
N ASP A 751 -0.34 -15.69 27.34
CA ASP A 751 -0.53 -16.04 25.92
C ASP A 751 -2.02 -16.11 25.53
N ALA A 752 -2.77 -15.07 25.91
CA ALA A 752 -4.20 -14.95 25.64
C ALA A 752 -4.59 -13.47 25.48
N ARG A 753 -5.42 -13.16 24.48
CA ARG A 753 -5.91 -11.79 24.24
C ARG A 753 -7.35 -11.77 23.70
N PRO A 754 -8.12 -10.72 23.98
CA PRO A 754 -9.37 -10.45 23.27
C PRO A 754 -9.15 -10.32 21.76
N ALA A 755 -9.99 -10.97 20.96
CA ALA A 755 -9.90 -10.91 19.50
C ALA A 755 -10.28 -9.52 18.97
N ARG A 756 -11.28 -8.89 19.60
CA ARG A 756 -11.78 -7.55 19.26
C ARG A 756 -11.79 -6.64 20.48
N ASP A 757 -11.60 -5.35 20.24
CA ASP A 757 -11.64 -4.34 21.30
C ASP A 757 -12.98 -4.31 22.06
N ALA A 758 -14.10 -4.60 21.39
CA ALA A 758 -15.43 -4.69 22.01
C ALA A 758 -15.55 -5.82 23.04
N GLU A 759 -14.72 -6.87 22.93
CA GLU A 759 -14.74 -7.99 23.87
C GLU A 759 -14.22 -7.56 25.24
N CYS A 760 -13.34 -6.55 25.32
CA CYS A 760 -12.82 -6.01 26.58
C CYS A 760 -13.91 -5.46 27.50
N ALA A 761 -14.99 -4.92 26.92
CA ALA A 761 -16.09 -4.29 27.64
C ALA A 761 -17.32 -5.20 27.79
N SER A 762 -17.28 -6.43 27.25
CA SER A 762 -18.46 -7.32 27.20
C SER A 762 -18.99 -7.70 28.58
N ILE A 763 -18.10 -7.79 29.58
CA ILE A 763 -18.48 -8.08 30.97
C ILE A 763 -19.32 -6.97 31.63
N LEU A 764 -19.23 -5.73 31.13
CA LEU A 764 -19.88 -4.58 31.75
C LEU A 764 -21.42 -4.65 31.69
N THR A 765 -21.95 -5.15 30.57
CA THR A 765 -23.39 -5.33 30.33
C THR A 765 -23.87 -6.77 30.53
N TRP A 766 -22.98 -7.66 30.99
CA TRP A 766 -23.28 -9.07 31.14
C TRP A 766 -24.15 -9.35 32.38
N GLN A 767 -25.02 -10.35 32.25
CA GLN A 767 -25.90 -10.88 33.29
C GLN A 767 -25.71 -12.41 33.38
N PRO A 768 -25.87 -13.03 34.56
CA PRO A 768 -25.84 -14.49 34.70
C PRO A 768 -26.81 -15.16 33.70
N GLY A 769 -26.34 -16.19 32.99
CA GLY A 769 -27.04 -16.89 31.92
C GLY A 769 -26.82 -16.34 30.51
N ALA A 770 -26.26 -15.13 30.35
CA ALA A 770 -25.92 -14.56 29.05
C ALA A 770 -24.54 -15.02 28.56
N ALA A 771 -24.40 -15.20 27.24
CA ALA A 771 -23.13 -15.62 26.64
C ALA A 771 -22.06 -14.51 26.73
N LEU A 772 -20.87 -14.88 27.22
CA LEU A 772 -19.65 -14.06 27.14
C LEU A 772 -18.69 -14.64 26.09
N PRO A 773 -17.77 -13.82 25.55
CA PRO A 773 -16.64 -14.32 24.76
C PRO A 773 -15.83 -15.37 25.54
N SER A 774 -15.33 -16.41 24.87
CA SER A 774 -14.64 -17.54 25.54
C SER A 774 -13.45 -17.13 26.39
N ILE A 775 -12.77 -16.04 26.02
CA ILE A 775 -11.59 -15.48 26.72
C ILE A 775 -11.83 -15.28 28.22
N TYR A 776 -13.06 -14.97 28.67
CA TYR A 776 -13.38 -14.80 30.09
C TYR A 776 -13.34 -16.14 30.85
N THR A 777 -13.76 -17.21 30.18
CA THR A 777 -13.70 -18.59 30.69
C THR A 777 -12.28 -19.15 30.58
N ASP A 778 -11.59 -18.91 29.47
CA ASP A 778 -10.21 -19.36 29.22
C ASP A 778 -9.23 -18.78 30.26
N LEU A 779 -9.45 -17.52 30.66
CA LEU A 779 -8.72 -16.84 31.74
C LEU A 779 -9.22 -17.16 33.16
N GLN A 780 -10.20 -18.05 33.30
CA GLN A 780 -10.81 -18.46 34.58
C GLN A 780 -11.34 -17.30 35.44
N LEU A 781 -11.90 -16.26 34.80
CA LEU A 781 -12.42 -15.08 35.47
C LEU A 781 -13.82 -15.28 36.07
N LEU A 782 -14.47 -16.41 35.78
CA LEU A 782 -15.80 -16.77 36.25
C LEU A 782 -15.76 -18.08 37.07
N THR A 783 -16.65 -18.21 38.05
CA THR A 783 -16.90 -19.45 38.81
C THR A 783 -17.90 -20.35 38.07
N GLY A 784 -18.01 -21.62 38.47
CA GLY A 784 -18.97 -22.58 37.89
C GLY A 784 -20.45 -22.21 38.09
N GLU A 785 -20.75 -21.23 38.94
CA GLU A 785 -22.10 -20.65 39.14
C GLU A 785 -22.32 -19.37 38.32
N GLU A 786 -21.48 -19.12 37.30
CA GLU A 786 -21.51 -17.90 36.48
C GLU A 786 -21.41 -16.62 37.33
N ARG A 787 -20.38 -16.55 38.18
CA ARG A 787 -20.07 -15.34 38.98
C ARG A 787 -18.64 -14.90 38.74
N ILE A 788 -18.34 -13.61 38.83
CA ILE A 788 -16.96 -13.12 38.73
C ILE A 788 -16.14 -13.71 39.88
N ARG A 789 -15.03 -14.37 39.52
CA ARG A 789 -14.13 -15.05 40.43
C ARG A 789 -13.20 -14.05 41.10
N ARG A 790 -13.44 -13.81 42.39
CA ARG A 790 -12.71 -12.79 43.18
C ARG A 790 -11.23 -13.12 43.39
N ASP A 791 -10.89 -14.40 43.45
CA ASP A 791 -9.55 -14.95 43.69
C ASP A 791 -8.75 -15.22 42.39
N ALA A 792 -9.24 -14.76 41.23
CA ALA A 792 -8.52 -14.96 39.97
C ALA A 792 -7.14 -14.28 40.03
N GLN A 793 -6.08 -15.04 39.71
CA GLN A 793 -4.68 -14.60 39.85
C GLN A 793 -4.41 -13.31 39.06
N LEU A 794 -4.86 -13.23 37.81
CA LEU A 794 -4.65 -12.07 36.94
C LEU A 794 -5.36 -10.79 37.44
N LEU A 795 -6.56 -10.94 38.01
CA LEU A 795 -7.28 -9.82 38.65
C LEU A 795 -6.55 -9.37 39.92
N SER A 796 -5.99 -10.30 40.68
CA SER A 796 -5.23 -10.01 41.90
C SER A 796 -3.93 -9.27 41.60
N VAL A 797 -3.19 -9.66 40.55
CA VAL A 797 -1.97 -8.96 40.11
C VAL A 797 -2.29 -7.51 39.76
N LEU A 798 -3.33 -7.29 38.96
CA LEU A 798 -3.70 -5.93 38.53
C LEU A 798 -4.22 -5.08 39.70
N LYS A 799 -5.07 -5.64 40.56
CA LYS A 799 -5.55 -4.98 41.79
C LYS A 799 -4.39 -4.59 42.71
N SER A 800 -3.41 -5.48 42.89
CA SER A 800 -2.22 -5.23 43.73
C SER A 800 -1.38 -4.08 43.19
N GLU A 801 -1.19 -4.00 41.87
CA GLU A 801 -0.45 -2.90 41.24
C GLU A 801 -1.20 -1.56 41.37
N LEU A 802 -2.53 -1.55 41.20
CA LEU A 802 -3.33 -0.34 41.46
C LEU A 802 -3.23 0.13 42.92
N GLN A 803 -3.28 -0.80 43.88
CA GLN A 803 -3.12 -0.48 45.31
C GLN A 803 -1.72 0.06 45.60
N LYS A 804 -0.69 -0.58 45.06
CA LYS A 804 0.70 -0.12 45.21
C LYS A 804 0.88 1.30 44.66
N ARG A 805 0.35 1.59 43.46
CA ARG A 805 0.38 2.93 42.87
C ARG A 805 -0.36 3.96 43.71
N HIS A 806 -1.53 3.60 44.23
CA HIS A 806 -2.29 4.45 45.14
C HIS A 806 -1.49 4.79 46.41
N ASN A 807 -0.93 3.78 47.08
CA ASN A 807 -0.15 3.94 48.31
C ASN A 807 1.13 4.77 48.10
N LEU A 808 1.73 4.69 46.92
CA LEU A 808 2.96 5.41 46.56
C LEU A 808 2.71 6.76 45.85
N GLY A 809 1.45 7.17 45.66
CA GLY A 809 1.10 8.42 44.95
C GLY A 809 1.51 8.43 43.47
N GLN A 810 1.64 7.26 42.84
CA GLN A 810 2.03 7.13 41.44
C GLN A 810 0.84 7.34 40.49
N ASP A 811 1.13 7.57 39.21
CA ASP A 811 0.09 7.73 38.18
C ASP A 811 -0.75 6.44 38.04
N ARG A 812 -2.07 6.60 38.12
CA ARG A 812 -3.09 5.54 38.01
C ARG A 812 -3.90 5.64 36.71
N SER A 813 -3.41 6.44 35.75
CA SER A 813 -3.99 6.52 34.41
C SER A 813 -3.92 5.16 33.71
N GLY A 814 -4.87 4.90 32.81
CA GLY A 814 -4.82 3.72 31.96
C GLY A 814 -3.53 3.66 31.14
N ARG A 815 -2.96 4.82 30.76
CA ARG A 815 -1.67 4.89 30.07
C ARG A 815 -0.55 4.29 30.93
N ALA A 816 -0.43 4.72 32.19
CA ALA A 816 0.64 4.28 33.06
C ALA A 816 0.52 2.78 33.45
N LEU A 817 -0.71 2.25 33.49
CA LEU A 817 -0.96 0.82 33.69
C LEU A 817 -0.59 0.01 32.45
N LEU A 818 -0.97 0.47 31.25
CA LEU A 818 -0.58 -0.18 30.00
C LEU A 818 0.94 -0.21 29.83
N GLU A 819 1.63 0.91 30.07
CA GLU A 819 3.10 0.99 29.96
C GLU A 819 3.81 0.05 30.96
N HIS A 820 3.24 -0.19 32.14
CA HIS A 820 3.81 -1.10 33.13
C HIS A 820 3.64 -2.57 32.75
N PHE A 821 2.41 -2.97 32.39
CA PHE A 821 2.12 -4.35 31.99
C PHE A 821 2.66 -4.71 30.60
N GLU A 822 3.04 -3.72 29.77
CA GLU A 822 3.76 -3.94 28.52
C GLU A 822 5.25 -4.27 28.73
N ARG A 823 5.84 -3.84 29.85
CA ARG A 823 7.26 -4.10 30.17
C ARG A 823 7.48 -5.46 30.84
N PRO A 824 8.73 -5.96 30.87
CA PRO A 824 9.11 -7.13 31.66
C PRO A 824 8.77 -6.96 33.16
N PRO A 825 8.29 -8.02 33.85
CA PRO A 825 8.20 -9.42 33.39
C PRO A 825 6.91 -9.78 32.64
N TYR A 826 6.01 -8.83 32.36
CA TYR A 826 4.64 -9.13 31.92
C TYR A 826 4.48 -9.22 30.39
N GLY A 827 4.76 -8.15 29.63
CA GLY A 827 4.55 -8.14 28.17
C GLY A 827 3.09 -8.30 27.72
N TRP A 828 2.12 -8.01 28.59
CA TRP A 828 0.68 -8.28 28.39
C TRP A 828 0.04 -7.41 27.31
N ASP A 829 -0.88 -8.00 26.54
CA ASP A 829 -1.67 -7.28 25.53
C ASP A 829 -2.48 -6.12 26.16
N PRO A 830 -2.46 -4.91 25.58
CA PRO A 830 -3.25 -3.80 26.10
C PRO A 830 -4.75 -4.10 26.20
N ARG A 831 -5.29 -4.98 25.35
CA ARG A 831 -6.67 -5.46 25.43
C ARG A 831 -6.89 -6.36 26.63
N LEU A 832 -5.92 -7.19 27.00
CA LEU A 832 -5.99 -8.03 28.19
C LEU A 832 -6.08 -7.17 29.45
N VAL A 833 -5.21 -6.16 29.60
CA VAL A 833 -5.23 -5.21 30.72
C VAL A 833 -6.59 -4.49 30.83
N ARG A 834 -7.14 -4.05 29.69
CA ARG A 834 -8.48 -3.43 29.63
C ARG A 834 -9.60 -4.38 30.05
N LEU A 835 -9.57 -5.63 29.58
CA LEU A 835 -10.55 -6.65 29.93
C LEU A 835 -10.53 -6.96 31.44
N LEU A 836 -9.34 -7.13 32.01
CA LEU A 836 -9.17 -7.40 33.44
C LEU A 836 -9.66 -6.22 34.28
N LEU A 837 -9.36 -4.97 33.89
CA LEU A 837 -9.87 -3.78 34.57
C LEU A 837 -11.39 -3.60 34.43
N ALA A 838 -11.97 -3.91 33.26
CA ALA A 838 -13.42 -3.91 33.08
C ALA A 838 -14.09 -4.94 34.00
N THR A 839 -13.44 -6.09 34.19
CA THR A 839 -13.90 -7.15 35.10
C THR A 839 -13.81 -6.68 36.57
N LEU A 840 -12.74 -5.99 36.97
CA LEU A 840 -12.63 -5.37 38.30
C LEU A 840 -13.68 -4.28 38.54
N PHE A 841 -13.96 -3.47 37.52
CA PHE A 841 -14.99 -2.42 37.58
C PHE A 841 -16.39 -3.02 37.71
N LYS A 842 -16.73 -4.04 36.92
CA LYS A 842 -18.01 -4.77 37.03
C LYS A 842 -18.17 -5.47 38.39
N GLY A 843 -17.07 -5.97 38.95
CA GLY A 843 -17.03 -6.57 40.28
C GLY A 843 -17.14 -5.55 41.44
N GLY A 844 -17.13 -4.25 41.16
CA GLY A 844 -17.17 -3.19 42.19
C GLY A 844 -15.86 -3.04 42.96
N TRP A 845 -14.74 -3.56 42.45
CA TRP A 845 -13.42 -3.52 43.11
C TRP A 845 -12.50 -2.43 42.56
N ALA A 846 -12.83 -1.87 41.41
CA ALA A 846 -12.18 -0.69 40.85
C ALA A 846 -13.21 0.40 40.55
N GLY A 847 -12.84 1.66 40.66
CA GLY A 847 -13.59 2.83 40.23
C GLY A 847 -12.97 3.44 38.98
N VAL A 848 -13.79 4.10 38.16
CA VAL A 848 -13.35 4.72 36.89
C VAL A 848 -13.67 6.20 36.92
N ARG A 849 -12.65 7.03 36.75
CA ARG A 849 -12.81 8.47 36.56
C ARG A 849 -12.33 8.85 35.16
N TYR A 850 -13.19 9.52 34.40
CA TYR A 850 -12.91 9.88 33.01
C TYR A 850 -13.45 11.29 32.72
N GLN A 851 -12.62 12.15 32.12
CA GLN A 851 -12.94 13.57 31.86
C GLN A 851 -13.45 14.34 33.09
N GLY A 852 -12.93 14.02 34.28
CA GLY A 852 -13.33 14.68 35.54
C GLY A 852 -14.66 14.18 36.13
N ARG A 853 -15.33 13.22 35.48
CA ARG A 853 -16.55 12.55 35.98
C ARG A 853 -16.19 11.17 36.52
N ASP A 854 -16.67 10.86 37.73
CA ASP A 854 -16.62 9.51 38.28
C ASP A 854 -17.78 8.69 37.68
N ILE A 855 -17.45 7.58 37.03
CA ILE A 855 -18.40 6.67 36.40
C ILE A 855 -18.65 5.53 37.39
N ALA A 856 -19.82 5.54 38.02
CA ALA A 856 -20.18 4.57 39.05
C ALA A 856 -20.94 3.35 38.50
N ASP A 857 -21.62 3.48 37.35
CA ASP A 857 -22.43 2.42 36.74
C ASP A 857 -21.65 1.71 35.62
N PRO A 858 -21.35 0.40 35.73
CA PRO A 858 -20.76 -0.41 34.66
C PRO A 858 -21.54 -0.38 33.34
N THR A 859 -22.85 -0.16 33.37
CA THR A 859 -23.69 -0.08 32.17
C THR A 859 -23.68 1.30 31.50
N ASP A 860 -23.02 2.31 32.08
CA ASP A 860 -22.88 3.65 31.47
C ASP A 860 -22.20 3.52 30.09
N PRO A 861 -22.78 4.08 29.01
CA PRO A 861 -22.16 4.08 27.68
C PRO A 861 -20.73 4.64 27.68
N GLN A 862 -20.40 5.59 28.56
CA GLN A 862 -19.06 6.12 28.72
C GLN A 862 -18.09 5.08 29.31
N ALA A 863 -18.52 4.24 30.25
CA ALA A 863 -17.69 3.13 30.73
C ALA A 863 -17.37 2.16 29.58
N ARG A 864 -18.38 1.78 28.80
CA ARG A 864 -18.18 0.91 27.64
C ARG A 864 -17.22 1.52 26.62
N ALA A 865 -17.31 2.82 26.37
CA ALA A 865 -16.39 3.55 25.49
C ALA A 865 -14.96 3.53 26.03
N VAL A 866 -14.76 3.78 27.33
CA VAL A 866 -13.44 3.75 27.99
C VAL A 866 -12.76 2.39 27.81
N PHE A 867 -13.45 1.27 28.05
CA PHE A 867 -12.85 -0.05 27.94
C PHE A 867 -12.72 -0.57 26.50
N THR A 868 -13.56 -0.10 25.58
CA THR A 868 -13.49 -0.47 24.15
C THR A 868 -12.42 0.35 23.41
N GLN A 869 -12.26 1.64 23.69
CA GLN A 869 -11.38 2.53 22.94
C GLN A 869 -10.06 2.77 23.68
N ALA A 870 -8.93 2.35 23.10
CA ALA A 870 -7.62 2.45 23.75
C ALA A 870 -7.23 3.89 24.14
N ARG A 871 -7.58 4.89 23.31
CA ARG A 871 -7.31 6.31 23.59
C ARG A 871 -8.08 6.82 24.81
N GLU A 872 -9.33 6.40 24.95
CA GLU A 872 -10.16 6.84 26.08
C GLU A 872 -9.78 6.10 27.36
N PHE A 873 -9.42 4.83 27.25
CA PHE A 873 -8.81 4.07 28.33
C PHE A 873 -7.56 4.76 28.89
N GLN A 874 -6.64 5.19 28.02
CA GLN A 874 -5.40 5.85 28.44
C GLN A 874 -5.63 7.14 29.23
N ARG A 875 -6.75 7.82 28.99
CA ARG A 875 -7.15 9.07 29.65
C ARG A 875 -7.98 8.86 30.91
N ALA A 876 -8.52 7.66 31.11
CA ALA A 876 -9.22 7.32 32.33
C ALA A 876 -8.23 7.05 33.47
N THR A 877 -8.61 7.41 34.69
CA THR A 877 -7.88 7.09 35.92
C THR A 877 -8.66 6.06 36.71
N PHE A 878 -7.96 5.08 37.23
CA PHE A 878 -8.55 3.96 37.96
C PHE A 878 -8.17 4.02 39.44
N GLU A 879 -9.09 3.60 40.30
CA GLU A 879 -8.84 3.53 41.73
C GLU A 879 -9.40 2.26 42.33
N VAL A 880 -8.85 1.81 43.45
CA VAL A 880 -9.33 0.60 44.11
C VAL A 880 -10.42 1.01 45.08
N LEU A 881 -11.60 0.42 44.91
CA LEU A 881 -12.73 0.70 45.79
C LEU A 881 -12.66 -0.16 47.07
N PRO A 882 -13.10 0.39 48.22
CA PRO A 882 -13.32 -0.39 49.43
C PRO A 882 -14.34 -1.49 49.19
N GLU A 883 -14.14 -2.63 49.86
CA GLU A 883 -15.00 -3.80 49.67
C GLU A 883 -16.37 -3.60 50.33
N VAL A 884 -17.43 -3.99 49.63
CA VAL A 884 -18.82 -3.88 50.09
C VAL A 884 -19.57 -5.14 49.70
N ASP A 885 -20.23 -5.76 50.67
CA ASP A 885 -21.13 -6.88 50.42
C ASP A 885 -22.52 -6.36 50.04
N TRP A 886 -22.73 -6.12 48.75
CA TRP A 886 -24.02 -5.69 48.23
C TRP A 886 -25.11 -6.76 48.40
N ARG A 887 -24.77 -8.04 48.58
CA ARG A 887 -25.77 -9.09 48.84
C ARG A 887 -26.31 -8.99 50.25
N GLU A 888 -25.44 -8.72 51.22
CA GLU A 888 -25.87 -8.37 52.58
C GLU A 888 -26.80 -7.15 52.56
N ALA A 889 -26.42 -6.11 51.81
CA ALA A 889 -27.25 -4.92 51.65
C ALA A 889 -28.61 -5.26 51.02
N SER A 890 -28.63 -6.09 49.97
CA SER A 890 -29.85 -6.58 49.32
C SER A 890 -30.78 -7.30 50.31
N GLY A 891 -30.22 -8.18 51.14
CA GLY A 891 -30.95 -8.86 52.22
C GLY A 891 -31.55 -7.88 53.25
N LYS A 892 -30.75 -6.92 53.74
CA LYS A 892 -31.23 -5.93 54.72
C LYS A 892 -32.30 -4.98 54.15
N VAL A 893 -32.23 -4.60 52.87
CA VAL A 893 -33.30 -3.82 52.21
C VAL A 893 -34.62 -4.60 52.24
N SER A 894 -34.57 -5.90 51.91
CA SER A 894 -35.77 -6.73 51.93
C SER A 894 -36.38 -6.85 53.32
N THR A 895 -35.56 -6.96 54.36
CA THR A 895 -36.04 -7.00 55.75
C THR A 895 -36.62 -5.66 56.21
N ILE A 896 -35.94 -4.54 55.98
CA ILE A 896 -36.31 -3.22 56.53
C ILE A 896 -37.51 -2.62 55.79
N PHE A 897 -37.51 -2.69 54.46
CA PHE A 897 -38.52 -2.03 53.63
C PHE A 897 -39.58 -2.98 53.09
N GLY A 898 -39.39 -4.30 53.19
CA GLY A 898 -40.37 -5.30 52.70
C GLY A 898 -40.47 -5.37 51.17
N VAL A 899 -39.42 -4.95 50.46
CA VAL A 899 -39.33 -4.99 48.98
C VAL A 899 -38.24 -5.95 48.54
N GLN A 900 -38.35 -6.53 47.34
CA GLN A 900 -37.29 -7.38 46.81
C GLN A 900 -36.00 -6.56 46.61
N GLY A 901 -34.90 -7.00 47.22
CA GLY A 901 -33.58 -6.39 47.06
C GLY A 901 -33.05 -6.55 45.63
N GLY A 902 -31.98 -5.83 45.31
CA GLY A 902 -31.34 -5.95 44.00
C GLY A 902 -30.57 -7.26 43.84
N ASP A 903 -30.51 -7.74 42.61
CA ASP A 903 -29.79 -8.94 42.16
C ASP A 903 -28.40 -8.64 41.60
N THR A 904 -28.06 -7.36 41.42
CA THR A 904 -26.71 -6.88 41.11
C THR A 904 -26.30 -5.77 42.09
N PHE A 905 -25.00 -5.44 42.10
CA PHE A 905 -24.46 -4.33 42.89
C PHE A 905 -25.18 -3.00 42.59
N GLU A 906 -25.34 -2.67 41.32
CA GLU A 906 -25.98 -1.44 40.84
C GLU A 906 -27.46 -1.44 41.15
N ARG A 907 -28.15 -2.56 40.88
CA ARG A 907 -29.58 -2.70 41.15
C ARG A 907 -29.86 -2.57 42.64
N THR A 908 -29.00 -3.13 43.49
CA THR A 908 -29.15 -3.03 44.95
C THR A 908 -28.97 -1.59 45.41
N ALA A 909 -27.93 -0.89 44.93
CA ALA A 909 -27.69 0.51 45.26
C ALA A 909 -28.83 1.43 44.79
N GLU A 910 -29.47 1.12 43.66
CA GLU A 910 -30.62 1.85 43.14
C GLU A 910 -31.89 1.58 43.96
N VAL A 911 -32.17 0.32 44.32
CA VAL A 911 -33.30 -0.02 45.20
C VAL A 911 -33.16 0.66 46.56
N VAL A 912 -31.95 0.69 47.15
CA VAL A 912 -31.66 1.44 48.38
C VAL A 912 -31.99 2.93 48.22
N ARG A 913 -31.56 3.56 47.11
CA ARG A 913 -31.83 4.98 46.83
C ARG A 913 -33.33 5.27 46.76
N GLN A 914 -34.05 4.47 45.98
CA GLN A 914 -35.50 4.63 45.79
C GLN A 914 -36.27 4.48 47.11
N GLN A 915 -35.90 3.52 47.95
CA GLN A 915 -36.52 3.35 49.27
C GLN A 915 -36.16 4.50 50.22
N ALA A 916 -34.90 4.96 50.21
CA ALA A 916 -34.46 6.08 51.03
C ALA A 916 -35.22 7.37 50.70
N GLU A 917 -35.32 7.73 49.41
CA GLU A 917 -36.05 8.91 48.95
C GLU A 917 -37.57 8.77 49.21
N GLY A 918 -38.15 7.63 48.87
CA GLY A 918 -39.60 7.40 48.97
C GLY A 918 -40.12 7.41 50.42
N TRP A 919 -39.33 6.91 51.38
CA TRP A 919 -39.73 6.93 52.79
C TRP A 919 -39.44 8.27 53.46
N ARG A 920 -38.36 8.97 53.10
CA ARG A 920 -37.96 10.23 53.74
C ARG A 920 -39.09 11.25 53.79
N GLU A 921 -39.72 11.55 52.65
CA GLU A 921 -40.79 12.55 52.57
C GLU A 921 -42.01 12.14 53.42
N LYS A 922 -42.34 10.85 53.44
CA LYS A 922 -43.44 10.32 54.25
C LYS A 922 -43.16 10.46 55.74
N VAL A 923 -41.96 10.09 56.18
CA VAL A 923 -41.56 10.16 57.59
C VAL A 923 -41.52 11.60 58.09
N GLU A 924 -41.05 12.54 57.27
CA GLU A 924 -41.03 13.98 57.60
C GLU A 924 -42.45 14.54 57.81
N ARG A 925 -43.40 14.15 56.95
CA ARG A 925 -44.82 14.51 57.14
C ARG A 925 -45.39 13.90 58.43
N LEU A 926 -45.06 12.66 58.76
CA LEU A 926 -45.49 12.00 60.00
C LEU A 926 -44.91 12.68 61.24
N ALA A 927 -43.64 13.09 61.22
CA ALA A 927 -43.03 13.85 62.32
C ALA A 927 -43.78 15.16 62.58
N THR A 928 -44.17 15.88 61.53
CA THR A 928 -44.98 17.10 61.64
C THR A 928 -46.38 16.81 62.18
N ARG A 929 -47.08 15.79 61.67
CA ARG A 929 -48.40 15.38 62.21
C ARG A 929 -48.33 15.01 63.69
N CYS A 930 -47.28 14.33 64.14
CA CYS A 930 -47.12 14.00 65.56
C CYS A 930 -46.98 15.26 66.41
N ARG A 931 -46.23 16.27 65.94
CA ARG A 931 -46.09 17.57 66.63
C ARG A 931 -47.39 18.36 66.65
N ASP A 932 -48.07 18.50 65.52
CA ASP A 932 -49.31 19.29 65.40
C ASP A 932 -50.46 18.71 66.23
N ASN A 933 -50.44 17.40 66.48
CA ASN A 933 -51.44 16.71 67.29
C ASN A 933 -51.00 16.52 68.75
N GLU A 934 -49.83 17.05 69.15
CA GLU A 934 -49.29 16.95 70.50
C GLU A 934 -49.18 15.50 71.03
N LEU A 935 -48.74 14.58 70.18
CA LEU A 935 -48.37 13.23 70.60
C LEU A 935 -47.10 13.28 71.48
N PRO A 936 -46.82 12.23 72.29
CA PRO A 936 -45.55 12.12 73.01
C PRO A 936 -44.33 12.36 72.12
N SER A 937 -43.38 13.16 72.61
CA SER A 937 -42.27 13.72 71.81
C SER A 937 -41.37 12.67 71.16
N HIS A 938 -41.23 11.49 71.76
CA HIS A 938 -40.40 10.40 71.25
C HIS A 938 -40.88 9.88 69.87
N PHE A 939 -42.17 9.97 69.54
CA PHE A 939 -42.68 9.59 68.20
C PHE A 939 -42.18 10.55 67.12
N ALA A 940 -42.20 11.86 67.39
CA ALA A 940 -41.67 12.86 66.48
C ALA A 940 -40.14 12.77 66.35
N GLN A 941 -39.44 12.44 67.44
CA GLN A 941 -37.99 12.21 67.44
C GLN A 941 -37.61 10.96 66.63
N ALA A 942 -38.29 9.83 66.83
CA ALA A 942 -38.04 8.61 66.06
C ALA A 942 -38.25 8.82 64.55
N CYS A 943 -39.31 9.53 64.14
CA CYS A 943 -39.50 9.93 62.75
C CYS A 943 -38.40 10.88 62.26
N GLY A 944 -37.95 11.83 63.09
CA GLY A 944 -36.84 12.74 62.76
C GLY A 944 -35.54 12.00 62.44
N GLU A 945 -35.14 11.08 63.32
CA GLU A 945 -33.90 10.30 63.16
C GLU A 945 -33.94 9.37 61.93
N VAL A 946 -35.08 8.72 61.68
CA VAL A 946 -35.26 7.91 60.47
C VAL A 946 -35.19 8.79 59.21
N SER A 947 -35.82 9.96 59.22
CA SER A 947 -35.76 10.90 58.08
C SER A 947 -34.33 11.38 57.79
N GLU A 948 -33.58 11.73 58.84
CA GLU A 948 -32.18 12.14 58.73
C GLU A 948 -31.32 11.01 58.16
N THR A 949 -31.42 9.80 58.72
CA THR A 949 -30.69 8.62 58.27
C THR A 949 -30.98 8.28 56.80
N LEU A 950 -32.25 8.29 56.40
CA LEU A 950 -32.64 8.07 54.99
C LEU A 950 -32.13 9.20 54.09
N GLY A 951 -32.10 10.44 54.59
CA GLY A 951 -31.51 11.58 53.90
C GLY A 951 -30.03 11.43 53.62
N GLU A 952 -29.24 11.01 54.61
CA GLU A 952 -27.81 10.76 54.44
C GLU A 952 -27.51 9.65 53.42
N ILE A 953 -28.34 8.59 53.40
CA ILE A 953 -28.21 7.49 52.45
C ILE A 953 -28.57 7.96 51.04
N GLY A 954 -29.68 8.69 50.88
CA GLY A 954 -30.13 9.21 49.59
C GLY A 954 -29.19 10.23 48.95
N GLN A 955 -28.44 10.99 49.74
CA GLN A 955 -27.46 11.99 49.27
C GLN A 955 -26.18 11.38 48.70
N GLN A 956 -25.89 10.10 48.94
CA GLN A 956 -24.69 9.46 48.39
C GLN A 956 -24.82 9.27 46.88
N ALA A 957 -24.00 10.00 46.12
CA ALA A 957 -23.95 9.89 44.66
C ALA A 957 -23.30 8.58 44.20
N ASP A 958 -22.22 8.16 44.86
CA ASP A 958 -21.51 6.93 44.56
C ASP A 958 -22.26 5.68 45.04
N LEU A 959 -22.34 4.65 44.18
CA LEU A 959 -23.09 3.43 44.45
C LEU A 959 -22.45 2.61 45.60
N ASN A 960 -21.12 2.56 45.66
CA ASN A 960 -20.38 1.83 46.69
C ASN A 960 -20.56 2.52 48.06
N ALA A 961 -20.35 3.84 48.12
CA ALA A 961 -20.56 4.66 49.31
C ALA A 961 -22.00 4.59 49.83
N ARG A 962 -22.99 4.59 48.93
CA ARG A 962 -24.41 4.45 49.31
C ARG A 962 -24.69 3.13 50.01
N LEU A 963 -24.22 2.02 49.44
CA LEU A 963 -24.41 0.69 50.03
C LEU A 963 -23.69 0.56 51.38
N ARG A 964 -22.50 1.15 51.54
CA ARG A 964 -21.79 1.19 52.83
C ARG A 964 -22.56 1.99 53.86
N ARG A 965 -23.03 3.20 53.50
CA ARG A 965 -23.78 4.07 54.41
C ARG A 965 -25.10 3.41 54.82
N PHE A 966 -25.75 2.73 53.89
CA PHE A 966 -26.93 1.92 54.19
C PHE A 966 -26.61 0.80 55.18
N LEU A 967 -25.58 -0.02 54.94
CA LEU A 967 -25.20 -1.11 55.84
C LEU A 967 -24.80 -0.61 57.24
N GLN A 968 -24.09 0.52 57.33
CA GLN A 968 -23.70 1.15 58.60
C GLN A 968 -24.91 1.58 59.44
N ASN A 969 -25.99 2.03 58.80
CA ASN A 969 -27.19 2.56 59.46
C ASN A 969 -28.37 1.57 59.43
N ALA A 970 -28.17 0.36 58.89
CA ALA A 970 -29.26 -0.58 58.65
C ALA A 970 -29.92 -1.02 59.97
N ASP A 971 -29.14 -1.16 61.05
CA ASP A 971 -29.66 -1.60 62.34
C ASP A 971 -30.58 -0.54 62.97
N VAL A 972 -30.23 0.75 62.85
CA VAL A 972 -31.06 1.89 63.30
C VAL A 972 -32.38 1.94 62.54
N LEU A 973 -32.34 1.76 61.21
CA LEU A 973 -33.54 1.71 60.38
C LEU A 973 -34.40 0.49 60.72
N GLN A 974 -33.80 -0.66 60.96
CA GLN A 974 -34.51 -1.89 61.32
C GLN A 974 -35.25 -1.76 62.67
N GLU A 975 -34.67 -1.06 63.64
CA GLU A 975 -35.27 -0.81 64.95
C GLU A 975 -36.45 0.18 64.89
N LYS A 976 -36.30 1.30 64.17
CA LYS A 976 -37.25 2.44 64.24
C LYS A 976 -38.33 2.44 63.16
N MET A 977 -38.10 1.81 62.01
CA MET A 977 -39.10 1.73 60.92
C MET A 977 -40.45 1.10 61.32
N PRO A 978 -40.54 0.11 62.24
CA PRO A 978 -41.83 -0.39 62.72
C PRO A 978 -42.70 0.69 63.38
N VAL A 979 -42.11 1.58 64.18
CA VAL A 979 -42.81 2.70 64.83
C VAL A 979 -43.37 3.67 63.79
N VAL A 980 -42.55 4.02 62.78
CA VAL A 980 -42.95 4.89 61.67
C VAL A 980 -44.13 4.29 60.90
N ARG A 981 -44.10 2.98 60.62
CA ARG A 981 -45.20 2.29 59.93
C ARG A 981 -46.49 2.28 60.74
N ASN A 982 -46.43 2.05 62.05
CA ASN A 982 -47.60 2.12 62.91
C ASN A 982 -48.21 3.52 62.94
N LEU A 983 -47.37 4.57 62.94
CA LEU A 983 -47.80 5.97 62.83
C LEU A 983 -48.43 6.31 61.48
N GLU A 984 -47.98 5.70 60.38
CA GLU A 984 -48.59 5.87 59.05
C GLU A 984 -50.08 5.47 59.07
N SER A 985 -50.41 4.41 59.81
CA SER A 985 -51.78 3.91 59.99
C SER A 985 -52.57 4.54 61.16
N PHE A 986 -51.97 5.47 61.93
CA PHE A 986 -52.58 6.01 63.14
C PHE A 986 -53.70 7.03 62.85
N ASN A 987 -54.84 6.92 63.57
CA ASN A 987 -55.97 7.83 63.39
C ASN A 987 -55.83 9.11 64.23
N PHE A 988 -55.10 10.08 63.70
CA PHE A 988 -54.87 11.39 64.33
C PHE A 988 -56.16 12.20 64.59
N GLU A 989 -57.23 11.99 63.80
CA GLU A 989 -58.49 12.72 64.00
C GLU A 989 -59.22 12.23 65.24
N GLU A 990 -59.28 10.92 65.43
CA GLU A 990 -59.93 10.31 66.60
C GLU A 990 -59.16 10.66 67.88
N TYR A 991 -57.82 10.64 67.86
CA TYR A 991 -56.98 11.16 68.96
C TYR A 991 -57.34 12.59 69.36
N ARG A 992 -57.52 13.49 68.39
CA ARG A 992 -57.95 14.88 68.63
C ARG A 992 -59.35 14.98 69.24
N LYS A 993 -60.28 14.07 68.92
CA LYS A 993 -61.62 14.06 69.51
C LYS A 993 -61.59 13.62 70.97
N ILE A 994 -60.82 12.57 71.27
CA ILE A 994 -60.70 12.03 72.63
C ILE A 994 -60.07 13.07 73.57
N ARG A 995 -58.99 13.75 73.13
CA ARG A 995 -58.40 14.85 73.93
C ARG A 995 -59.39 15.98 74.20
N ARG A 996 -60.21 16.36 73.21
CA ARG A 996 -61.27 17.38 73.39
C ARG A 996 -62.32 16.96 74.39
N PHE A 997 -62.76 15.70 74.37
CA PHE A 997 -63.71 15.16 75.34
C PHE A 997 -63.19 15.26 76.78
N ILE A 998 -61.92 14.87 77.01
CA ILE A 998 -61.30 14.96 78.33
C ILE A 998 -61.29 16.41 78.83
N GLY A 999 -60.93 17.36 77.97
CA GLY A 999 -60.92 18.78 78.31
C GLY A 999 -62.32 19.33 78.64
N ALA A 1000 -63.32 19.01 77.82
CA ALA A 1000 -64.68 19.56 77.98
C ALA A 1000 -65.48 18.95 79.13
N THR A 1001 -65.13 17.74 79.56
CA THR A 1001 -65.88 16.98 80.59
C THR A 1001 -65.10 16.79 81.89
N HIS A 1002 -64.02 17.56 82.09
CA HIS A 1002 -63.18 17.49 83.28
C HIS A 1002 -63.98 17.60 84.59
N ASP A 1003 -64.91 18.56 84.68
CA ASP A 1003 -65.70 18.79 85.89
C ASP A 1003 -66.70 17.66 86.22
N TRP A 1004 -67.03 16.81 85.23
CA TRP A 1004 -67.84 15.61 85.48
C TRP A 1004 -67.03 14.48 86.12
N SER A 1005 -65.70 14.49 85.97
CA SER A 1005 -64.85 13.42 86.49
C SER A 1005 -64.90 13.30 88.02
N ASP A 1006 -65.14 14.40 88.74
CA ASP A 1006 -65.33 14.39 90.20
C ASP A 1006 -66.59 13.64 90.64
N ALA A 1007 -67.58 13.49 89.76
CA ALA A 1007 -68.81 12.74 90.02
C ALA A 1007 -68.68 11.24 89.70
N LEU A 1008 -67.54 10.80 89.14
CA LEU A 1008 -67.29 9.41 88.81
C LEU A 1008 -66.84 8.63 90.05
N SER A 1009 -67.38 7.42 90.23
CA SER A 1009 -66.96 6.49 91.28
C SER A 1009 -66.83 5.07 90.72
N GLY A 1010 -66.08 4.20 91.42
CA GLY A 1010 -65.87 2.81 91.02
C GLY A 1010 -65.09 2.67 89.69
N ASP A 1011 -65.49 1.70 88.86
CA ASP A 1011 -64.81 1.34 87.60
C ASP A 1011 -64.71 2.53 86.62
N ALA A 1012 -65.71 3.40 86.57
CA ALA A 1012 -65.74 4.55 85.67
C ALA A 1012 -64.63 5.57 85.99
N SER A 1013 -64.34 5.81 87.27
CA SER A 1013 -63.23 6.69 87.68
C SER A 1013 -61.87 6.08 87.30
N GLY A 1014 -61.72 4.77 87.49
CA GLY A 1014 -60.52 4.03 87.07
C GLY A 1014 -60.29 4.06 85.56
N ARG A 1015 -61.35 3.94 84.75
CA ARG A 1015 -61.26 4.08 83.29
C ARG A 1015 -60.93 5.51 82.85
N TRP A 1016 -61.46 6.54 83.52
CA TRP A 1016 -61.12 7.93 83.22
C TRP A 1016 -59.64 8.24 83.46
N GLN A 1017 -59.09 7.80 84.60
CA GLN A 1017 -57.67 7.95 84.90
C GLN A 1017 -56.80 7.18 83.90
N ARG A 1018 -57.19 5.95 83.56
CA ARG A 1018 -56.50 5.11 82.57
C ARG A 1018 -56.52 5.72 81.18
N LEU A 1019 -57.65 6.30 80.76
CA LEU A 1019 -57.78 6.99 79.48
C LEU A 1019 -56.79 8.18 79.39
N ARG A 1020 -56.71 9.00 80.44
CA ARG A 1020 -55.72 10.11 80.50
C ARG A 1020 -54.28 9.59 80.48
N GLN A 1021 -53.97 8.58 81.29
CA GLN A 1021 -52.61 8.02 81.37
C GLN A 1021 -52.17 7.37 80.06
N ASN A 1022 -53.06 6.64 79.38
CA ASN A 1022 -52.74 5.94 78.13
C ASN A 1022 -52.55 6.90 76.95
N LEU A 1023 -53.23 8.06 76.92
CA LEU A 1023 -53.04 9.05 75.86
C LEU A 1023 -51.64 9.68 75.87
N ASP A 1024 -51.04 9.81 77.06
CA ASP A 1024 -49.71 10.38 77.24
C ASP A 1024 -48.64 9.28 77.45
N ALA A 1025 -49.00 8.00 77.29
CA ALA A 1025 -48.09 6.88 77.48
C ALA A 1025 -47.07 6.77 76.33
N GLU A 1026 -45.86 6.30 76.66
CA GLU A 1026 -44.83 6.03 75.65
C GLU A 1026 -45.28 4.98 74.63
N ASP A 1027 -45.99 3.93 75.08
CA ASP A 1027 -46.58 2.92 74.20
C ASP A 1027 -48.04 3.25 73.83
N LEU A 1028 -48.29 4.49 73.40
CA LEU A 1028 -49.62 4.92 72.95
C LEU A 1028 -50.14 4.03 71.82
N LEU A 1029 -49.28 3.68 70.85
CA LEU A 1029 -49.68 2.93 69.66
C LEU A 1029 -50.12 1.50 70.01
N GLY A 1030 -49.43 0.83 70.95
CA GLY A 1030 -49.84 -0.50 71.43
C GLY A 1030 -51.13 -0.47 72.24
N ARG A 1031 -51.43 0.64 72.92
CA ARG A 1031 -52.62 0.82 73.78
C ARG A 1031 -53.78 1.54 73.10
N TRP A 1032 -53.65 1.87 71.82
CA TRP A 1032 -54.62 2.71 71.11
C TRP A 1032 -56.04 2.16 71.12
N GLN A 1033 -56.20 0.84 70.94
CA GLN A 1033 -57.52 0.22 70.99
C GLN A 1033 -58.16 0.37 72.38
N GLN A 1034 -57.39 0.21 73.45
CA GLN A 1034 -57.88 0.38 74.81
C GLN A 1034 -58.29 1.84 75.09
N VAL A 1035 -57.56 2.81 74.55
CA VAL A 1035 -57.92 4.23 74.61
C VAL A 1035 -59.26 4.50 73.94
N VAL A 1036 -59.48 3.94 72.75
CA VAL A 1036 -60.75 4.06 72.02
C VAL A 1036 -61.89 3.39 72.79
N ASP A 1037 -61.67 2.21 73.34
CA ASP A 1037 -62.68 1.45 74.10
C ASP A 1037 -63.08 2.18 75.41
N ASP A 1038 -62.11 2.68 76.17
CA ASP A 1038 -62.35 3.44 77.40
C ASP A 1038 -63.08 4.75 77.10
N TYR A 1039 -62.69 5.45 76.03
CA TYR A 1039 -63.38 6.65 75.56
C TYR A 1039 -64.85 6.38 75.21
N ALA A 1040 -65.13 5.35 74.40
CA ALA A 1040 -66.49 5.02 73.98
C ALA A 1040 -67.39 4.71 75.19
N TYR A 1041 -66.87 3.96 76.16
CA TYR A 1041 -67.57 3.68 77.42
C TYR A 1041 -67.89 4.97 78.19
N LEU A 1042 -66.87 5.80 78.44
CA LEU A 1042 -67.01 7.02 79.23
C LEU A 1042 -67.93 8.04 78.56
N LEU A 1043 -67.87 8.17 77.24
CA LEU A 1043 -68.76 9.04 76.48
C LEU A 1043 -70.23 8.63 76.64
N SER A 1044 -70.51 7.33 76.57
CA SER A 1044 -71.88 6.82 76.76
C SER A 1044 -72.39 7.09 78.18
N LEU A 1045 -71.54 6.88 79.19
CA LEU A 1045 -71.87 7.12 80.59
C LEU A 1045 -72.10 8.60 80.87
N TYR A 1046 -71.25 9.47 80.31
CA TYR A 1046 -71.39 10.91 80.41
C TYR A 1046 -72.73 11.40 79.86
N ARG A 1047 -73.11 10.93 78.65
CA ARG A 1047 -74.41 11.28 78.05
C ARG A 1047 -75.58 10.94 78.97
N ASN A 1048 -75.55 9.76 79.57
CA ASN A 1048 -76.61 9.31 80.47
C ASN A 1048 -76.65 10.14 81.76
N HIS A 1049 -75.51 10.30 82.45
CA HIS A 1049 -75.43 11.10 83.67
C HIS A 1049 -75.89 12.53 83.42
N TYR A 1050 -75.42 13.13 82.33
CA TYR A 1050 -75.74 14.51 81.99
C TYR A 1050 -77.25 14.69 81.73
N SER A 1051 -77.86 13.80 80.96
CA SER A 1051 -79.31 13.84 80.70
C SER A 1051 -80.15 13.59 81.96
N GLN A 1052 -79.76 12.64 82.81
CA GLN A 1052 -80.47 12.39 84.07
C GLN A 1052 -80.43 13.61 85.00
N ARG A 1053 -79.24 14.15 85.24
CA ARG A 1053 -79.04 15.32 86.11
C ARG A 1053 -79.77 16.56 85.57
N HIS A 1054 -79.79 16.73 84.25
CA HIS A 1054 -80.59 17.76 83.60
C HIS A 1054 -82.10 17.59 83.87
N GLY A 1055 -82.61 16.37 83.81
CA GLY A 1055 -84.01 16.06 84.10
C GLY A 1055 -84.40 16.20 85.57
N GLU A 1056 -83.51 15.84 86.51
CA GLU A 1056 -83.68 16.08 87.95
C GLU A 1056 -83.69 17.58 88.27
N PHE A 1057 -82.77 18.35 87.69
CA PHE A 1057 -82.74 19.80 87.84
C PHE A 1057 -84.03 20.46 87.37
N ARG A 1058 -84.55 20.03 86.20
CA ARG A 1058 -85.84 20.52 85.69
C ARG A 1058 -86.97 20.26 86.69
N ARG A 1059 -87.12 19.02 87.15
CA ARG A 1059 -88.17 18.64 88.11
C ARG A 1059 -88.08 19.43 89.41
N GLY A 1060 -86.88 19.60 89.95
CA GLY A 1060 -86.67 20.40 91.17
C GLY A 1060 -87.13 21.86 91.02
N VAL A 1061 -86.93 22.47 89.84
CA VAL A 1061 -87.44 23.82 89.55
C VAL A 1061 -88.97 23.83 89.44
N GLU A 1062 -89.58 22.83 88.81
CA GLU A 1062 -91.04 22.69 88.69
C GLU A 1062 -91.72 22.51 90.05
N ASP A 1063 -91.19 21.62 90.90
CA ASP A 1063 -91.70 21.37 92.24
C ASP A 1063 -91.61 22.63 93.13
N ALA A 1064 -90.48 23.34 93.07
CA ALA A 1064 -90.27 24.60 93.81
C ALA A 1064 -91.31 25.67 93.46
N LEU A 1065 -91.62 25.82 92.17
CA LEU A 1065 -92.65 26.75 91.69
C LEU A 1065 -94.06 26.37 92.16
N ALA A 1066 -94.37 25.08 92.23
CA ALA A 1066 -95.68 24.59 92.66
C ALA A 1066 -95.92 24.80 94.17
N GLU A 1067 -94.87 24.68 94.99
CA GLU A 1067 -94.94 24.85 96.44
C GLU A 1067 -95.12 26.31 96.86
N LEU A 1068 -94.32 27.23 96.30
CA LEU A 1068 -94.37 28.66 96.64
C LEU A 1068 -95.72 29.31 96.33
N ARG A 1069 -96.43 28.85 95.29
CA ARG A 1069 -97.78 29.34 94.95
C ARG A 1069 -98.84 29.07 96.02
N ARG A 1070 -98.55 28.26 97.05
CA ARG A 1070 -99.47 27.97 98.16
C ARG A 1070 -99.28 28.89 99.38
N HIS A 1071 -98.35 29.83 99.33
CA HIS A 1071 -97.98 30.71 100.46
C HIS A 1071 -99.12 31.65 100.89
N GLU A 1072 -99.22 31.98 102.19
CA GLU A 1072 -100.33 32.79 102.76
C GLU A 1072 -100.36 34.22 102.20
N ALA A 1073 -99.21 34.75 101.80
CA ALA A 1073 -99.08 36.03 101.12
C ALA A 1073 -99.98 36.16 99.87
N PHE A 1074 -100.24 35.07 99.14
CA PHE A 1074 -101.14 35.07 97.98
C PHE A 1074 -102.60 35.37 98.36
N GLN A 1075 -102.99 35.16 99.62
CA GLN A 1075 -104.35 35.50 100.09
C GLN A 1075 -104.49 36.99 100.44
N HIS A 1076 -103.38 37.62 100.84
CA HIS A 1076 -103.35 39.04 101.19
C HIS A 1076 -103.03 39.95 99.99
N GLN A 1077 -102.09 39.55 99.12
CA GLN A 1077 -101.65 40.30 97.93
C GLN A 1077 -101.24 39.37 96.76
N PRO A 1078 -102.18 38.79 95.99
CA PRO A 1078 -101.91 37.74 94.99
C PRO A 1078 -101.06 38.18 93.78
N GLU A 1079 -101.30 39.36 93.20
CA GLU A 1079 -100.59 39.78 91.97
C GLU A 1079 -99.10 40.01 92.20
N ARG A 1080 -98.74 40.64 93.32
CA ARG A 1080 -97.33 40.84 93.71
C ARG A 1080 -96.63 39.53 94.02
N ALA A 1081 -97.35 38.56 94.59
CA ALA A 1081 -96.79 37.27 94.94
C ALA A 1081 -96.40 36.42 93.69
N GLU A 1082 -97.14 36.52 92.58
CA GLU A 1082 -96.82 35.77 91.34
C GLU A 1082 -95.60 36.36 90.60
N GLU A 1083 -95.40 37.68 90.61
CA GLU A 1083 -94.23 38.32 89.97
C GLU A 1083 -92.90 37.85 90.57
N LEU A 1084 -92.88 37.59 91.88
CA LEU A 1084 -91.68 37.14 92.60
C LEU A 1084 -91.20 35.74 92.18
N LEU A 1085 -92.02 34.95 91.46
CA LEU A 1085 -91.65 33.61 90.98
C LEU A 1085 -90.81 33.59 89.68
N GLN A 1086 -90.68 34.70 88.95
CA GLN A 1086 -90.00 34.80 87.65
C GLN A 1086 -88.56 34.21 87.59
N PRO A 1087 -87.67 34.44 88.58
CA PRO A 1087 -86.30 33.94 88.54
C PRO A 1087 -86.19 32.41 88.43
N LEU A 1088 -87.12 31.68 89.05
CA LEU A 1088 -87.20 30.22 88.93
C LEU A 1088 -87.71 29.79 87.54
N MET A 1089 -88.66 30.54 86.96
CA MET A 1089 -89.22 30.22 85.64
C MET A 1089 -88.16 30.25 84.52
N GLN A 1090 -87.18 31.14 84.60
CA GLN A 1090 -86.08 31.23 83.61
C GLN A 1090 -85.10 30.04 83.65
N LEU A 1091 -85.13 29.22 84.70
CA LEU A 1091 -84.26 28.06 84.83
C LEU A 1091 -84.79 26.83 84.09
N LEU A 1092 -86.08 26.81 83.76
CA LEU A 1092 -86.71 25.74 82.99
C LEU A 1092 -86.10 25.63 81.58
N CYS A 1093 -85.62 24.44 81.25
CA CYS A 1093 -85.19 24.10 79.90
C CYS A 1093 -86.04 22.96 79.37
N GLU A 1094 -86.76 23.16 78.27
CA GLU A 1094 -87.70 22.15 77.72
C GLU A 1094 -87.01 21.08 76.84
N ALA A 1095 -85.70 21.20 76.56
CA ALA A 1095 -84.99 20.23 75.72
C ALA A 1095 -84.65 18.94 76.48
N ASP A 1096 -84.62 17.78 75.84
CA ASP A 1096 -84.41 16.46 76.48
C ASP A 1096 -83.07 16.25 77.24
N GLY A 1097 -82.20 17.26 77.30
CA GLY A 1097 -80.97 17.22 78.08
C GLY A 1097 -79.87 16.34 77.47
N LYS A 1098 -79.96 15.98 76.18
CA LYS A 1098 -78.90 15.24 75.48
C LYS A 1098 -77.76 16.17 75.05
N PRO A 1099 -76.49 15.88 75.38
CA PRO A 1099 -75.38 16.74 75.00
C PRO A 1099 -74.98 16.55 73.53
N GLN A 1100 -74.56 17.63 72.85
CA GLN A 1100 -74.08 17.60 71.46
C GLN A 1100 -72.66 17.00 71.40
N GLU A 1101 -72.34 16.23 70.35
CA GLU A 1101 -71.09 15.46 70.28
C GLU A 1101 -69.80 16.30 70.27
N GLU A 1102 -69.86 17.55 69.81
CA GLU A 1102 -68.67 18.42 69.70
C GLU A 1102 -68.40 19.24 70.95
N THR A 1103 -69.45 19.63 71.67
CA THR A 1103 -69.37 20.54 72.84
C THR A 1103 -69.69 19.85 74.16
N PHE A 1104 -70.23 18.63 74.13
CA PHE A 1104 -70.56 17.80 75.28
C PHE A 1104 -71.51 18.46 76.29
N VAL A 1105 -72.33 19.43 75.87
CA VAL A 1105 -73.37 20.06 76.69
C VAL A 1105 -74.69 20.15 75.92
N CYS A 1106 -75.81 20.39 76.63
CA CYS A 1106 -77.12 20.60 76.00
C CYS A 1106 -77.06 21.79 75.02
N PRO A 1107 -77.51 21.65 73.77
CA PRO A 1107 -77.41 22.73 72.78
C PRO A 1107 -78.25 23.97 73.14
N ARG A 1108 -79.33 23.80 73.92
CA ARG A 1108 -80.28 24.88 74.27
C ARG A 1108 -79.85 25.67 75.52
N CYS A 1109 -79.62 24.99 76.65
CA CYS A 1109 -79.24 25.70 77.89
C CYS A 1109 -77.72 25.86 78.06
N ARG A 1110 -76.91 25.04 77.38
CA ARG A 1110 -75.43 25.02 77.44
C ARG A 1110 -74.83 24.97 78.84
N ARG A 1111 -75.60 24.54 79.84
CA ARG A 1111 -75.12 24.44 81.23
C ARG A 1111 -74.14 23.27 81.36
N SER A 1112 -73.04 23.46 82.09
CA SER A 1112 -72.13 22.36 82.41
C SER A 1112 -72.77 21.36 83.36
N PHE A 1113 -72.17 20.17 83.52
CA PHE A 1113 -72.67 19.13 84.41
C PHE A 1113 -72.84 19.61 85.87
N VAL A 1114 -71.90 20.44 86.36
CA VAL A 1114 -71.94 21.01 87.72
C VAL A 1114 -73.09 22.00 87.90
N ASN A 1115 -73.34 22.85 86.89
CA ASN A 1115 -74.37 23.88 86.92
C ASN A 1115 -75.81 23.35 86.84
N LEU A 1116 -75.99 22.02 86.78
CA LEU A 1116 -77.29 21.33 86.82
C LEU A 1116 -77.56 20.71 88.20
N ALA A 1117 -77.00 21.25 89.29
CA ALA A 1117 -77.23 20.73 90.64
C ALA A 1117 -78.60 21.16 91.21
N PRO A 1118 -79.42 20.26 91.80
CA PRO A 1118 -80.72 20.61 92.39
C PRO A 1118 -80.64 21.68 93.49
N SER A 1119 -79.53 21.72 94.24
CA SER A 1119 -79.27 22.73 95.27
C SER A 1119 -79.29 24.16 94.73
N SER A 1120 -78.96 24.35 93.45
CA SER A 1120 -78.98 25.66 92.82
C SER A 1120 -80.41 26.18 92.59
N ALA A 1121 -81.39 25.29 92.37
CA ALA A 1121 -82.80 25.66 92.26
C ALA A 1121 -83.41 25.95 93.65
N GLU A 1122 -83.08 25.12 94.65
CA GLU A 1122 -83.57 25.27 96.03
C GLU A 1122 -83.09 26.58 96.70
N ALA A 1123 -81.85 27.00 96.42
CA ALA A 1123 -81.33 28.27 96.93
C ALA A 1123 -82.17 29.47 96.46
N ILE A 1124 -82.65 29.43 95.21
CA ILE A 1124 -83.47 30.50 94.63
C ILE A 1124 -84.90 30.44 95.19
N ARG A 1125 -85.45 29.23 95.40
CA ARG A 1125 -86.77 29.03 96.07
C ARG A 1125 -86.85 29.73 97.42
N ARG A 1126 -85.86 29.51 98.30
CA ARG A 1126 -85.83 30.09 99.65
C ARG A 1126 -85.79 31.61 99.68
N THR A 1127 -85.08 32.21 98.73
CA THR A 1127 -85.02 33.68 98.62
C THR A 1127 -86.40 34.25 98.28
N VAL A 1128 -87.10 33.61 97.34
CA VAL A 1128 -88.45 34.03 96.94
C VAL A 1128 -89.48 33.84 98.05
N GLU A 1129 -89.35 32.79 98.87
CA GLU A 1129 -90.21 32.54 100.04
C GLU A 1129 -90.11 33.66 101.08
N ALA A 1130 -88.90 34.12 101.40
CA ALA A 1130 -88.68 35.19 102.38
C ALA A 1130 -89.28 36.53 101.96
N GLU A 1131 -89.27 36.84 100.66
CA GLU A 1131 -89.89 38.07 100.13
C GLU A 1131 -91.43 38.02 100.21
N LEU A 1132 -92.03 36.83 100.20
CA LEU A 1132 -93.48 36.67 100.37
C LEU A 1132 -93.94 36.96 101.82
N ASP A 1133 -93.13 36.64 102.84
CA ASP A 1133 -93.45 36.84 104.26
C ASP A 1133 -93.54 38.32 104.68
N GLU A 1134 -92.84 39.23 104.00
CA GLU A 1134 -92.86 40.68 104.30
C GLU A 1134 -94.23 41.34 104.04
N LEU A 1135 -95.18 40.62 103.43
CA LEU A 1135 -96.50 41.13 103.07
C LEU A 1135 -97.54 41.05 104.23
N LEU A 1136 -97.13 40.75 105.49
CA LEU A 1136 -97.98 40.53 106.69
C LEU A 1136 -97.92 41.69 107.77
N PRO A 1137 -98.97 41.95 108.62
CA PRO A 1137 -99.05 43.14 109.52
C PRO A 1137 -98.52 43.02 111.00
N PRO A 1138 -98.07 44.11 111.71
CA PRO A 1138 -97.41 44.07 113.05
C PRO A 1138 -98.22 44.56 114.32
N PRO A 1139 -97.89 44.14 115.59
CA PRO A 1139 -98.63 44.49 116.85
C PRO A 1139 -97.92 45.40 117.93
N PRO A 1140 -98.62 45.93 119.00
CA PRO A 1140 -98.27 47.17 119.77
C PRO A 1140 -97.61 47.03 121.18
N GLU A 1141 -97.14 48.18 121.71
CA GLU A 1141 -96.24 48.41 122.88
C GLU A 1141 -96.93 48.60 124.27
N GLU A 1142 -96.30 48.10 125.35
CA GLU A 1142 -96.64 48.45 126.75
C GLU A 1142 -95.49 48.24 127.76
N GLU A 1143 -95.61 48.94 128.90
CA GLU A 1143 -94.60 49.40 129.87
C GLU A 1143 -93.86 48.32 130.70
N VAL A 1144 -92.56 48.55 130.96
CA VAL A 1144 -91.56 47.53 131.36
C VAL A 1144 -91.32 47.38 132.87
N ARG A 1145 -91.31 46.13 133.36
CA ARG A 1145 -91.01 45.68 134.75
C ARG A 1145 -89.76 44.80 134.84
N SER A 1146 -89.15 44.67 136.03
CA SER A 1146 -87.94 43.87 136.35
C SER A 1146 -88.10 42.35 136.12
N LEU A 1147 -87.13 41.70 135.48
CA LEU A 1147 -87.12 40.26 135.17
C LEU A 1147 -86.41 39.44 136.26
N ARG A 1148 -87.00 38.29 136.64
CA ARG A 1148 -86.39 37.28 137.54
C ARG A 1148 -86.48 35.91 136.86
N LEU A 1149 -85.39 35.16 136.79
CA LEU A 1149 -85.29 33.87 136.08
C LEU A 1149 -84.67 32.80 136.99
N GLU A 1150 -85.30 31.63 137.08
CA GLU A 1150 -84.87 30.48 137.89
C GLU A 1150 -85.05 29.18 137.08
N ARG A 1151 -83.96 28.44 136.79
CA ARG A 1151 -83.98 27.19 136.00
C ARG A 1151 -82.82 26.25 136.32
N THR A 1152 -83.07 24.99 136.03
CA THR A 1152 -82.09 23.91 136.03
C THR A 1152 -81.51 23.73 134.63
N LEU A 1153 -80.20 23.54 134.52
CA LEU A 1153 -79.45 23.45 133.27
C LEU A 1153 -78.79 22.06 133.20
N ASP A 1154 -79.18 21.21 132.27
CA ASP A 1154 -78.75 19.79 132.22
C ASP A 1154 -77.79 19.51 131.03
N SER A 1155 -77.60 20.48 130.14
CA SER A 1155 -76.64 20.44 129.03
C SER A 1155 -76.12 21.84 128.67
N PRO A 1156 -74.98 21.98 127.95
CA PRO A 1156 -74.50 23.29 127.50
C PRO A 1156 -75.48 24.03 126.58
N SER A 1157 -76.26 23.29 125.78
CA SER A 1157 -77.31 23.89 124.94
C SER A 1157 -78.41 24.60 125.73
N ASP A 1158 -78.59 24.29 127.02
CA ASP A 1158 -79.57 24.97 127.88
C ASP A 1158 -79.10 26.37 128.29
N VAL A 1159 -77.78 26.58 128.37
CA VAL A 1159 -77.20 27.90 128.66
C VAL A 1159 -77.58 28.88 127.54
N ASP A 1160 -77.53 28.46 126.27
CA ASP A 1160 -77.94 29.28 125.13
C ASP A 1160 -79.44 29.63 125.16
N ARG A 1161 -80.25 28.80 125.81
CA ARG A 1161 -81.67 29.08 126.03
C ARG A 1161 -81.86 30.20 127.04
N LEU A 1162 -81.17 30.14 128.19
CA LEU A 1162 -81.22 31.19 129.21
C LEU A 1162 -80.63 32.51 128.68
N ALA A 1163 -79.53 32.43 127.92
CA ALA A 1163 -78.90 33.58 127.28
C ALA A 1163 -79.81 34.26 126.25
N ARG A 1164 -80.67 33.49 125.57
CA ARG A 1164 -81.66 34.05 124.65
C ARG A 1164 -82.77 34.82 125.37
N GLU A 1165 -83.25 34.36 126.52
CA GLU A 1165 -84.27 35.08 127.29
C GLU A 1165 -83.74 36.39 127.86
N VAL A 1166 -82.50 36.39 128.38
CA VAL A 1166 -81.84 37.61 128.84
C VAL A 1166 -81.60 38.55 127.65
N ARG A 1167 -81.14 38.06 126.48
CA ARG A 1167 -81.03 38.89 125.26
C ARG A 1167 -82.37 39.49 124.85
N ARG A 1168 -83.45 38.70 124.88
CA ARG A 1168 -84.79 39.22 124.58
C ARG A 1168 -85.19 40.31 125.55
N TYR A 1169 -84.95 40.15 126.86
CA TYR A 1169 -85.30 41.17 127.83
C TYR A 1169 -84.46 42.45 127.70
N ILE A 1170 -83.17 42.31 127.41
CA ILE A 1170 -82.28 43.45 127.10
C ILE A 1170 -82.77 44.18 125.84
N GLN A 1171 -83.13 43.44 124.79
CA GLN A 1171 -83.73 43.98 123.57
C GLN A 1171 -85.09 44.64 123.84
N ARG A 1172 -85.88 44.08 124.77
CA ARG A 1172 -87.20 44.59 125.14
C ARG A 1172 -87.15 45.85 126.02
N LEU A 1173 -86.10 46.04 126.84
CA LEU A 1173 -85.91 47.24 127.68
C LEU A 1173 -85.17 48.38 126.96
N ASN A 1174 -84.28 48.01 126.03
CA ASN A 1174 -83.37 48.88 125.29
C ASN A 1174 -82.48 49.78 126.18
N ARG A 1175 -82.02 49.27 127.33
CA ARG A 1175 -81.09 49.92 128.29
C ARG A 1175 -80.22 48.86 128.98
N PRO A 1176 -79.04 49.23 129.55
CA PRO A 1176 -78.19 48.27 130.27
C PRO A 1176 -78.90 47.69 131.49
N VAL A 1177 -78.77 46.37 131.69
CA VAL A 1177 -79.46 45.59 132.73
C VAL A 1177 -78.42 44.80 133.55
N VAL A 1178 -78.59 44.74 134.87
CA VAL A 1178 -77.69 44.01 135.78
C VAL A 1178 -78.26 42.61 136.03
N VAL A 1179 -77.42 41.58 135.94
CA VAL A 1179 -77.82 40.17 136.13
C VAL A 1179 -77.14 39.60 137.37
N LEU A 1180 -77.92 39.01 138.27
CA LEU A 1180 -77.47 38.30 139.47
C LEU A 1180 -77.83 36.81 139.33
N LEU A 1181 -76.84 35.91 139.45
CA LEU A 1181 -76.99 34.47 139.21
C LEU A 1181 -76.54 33.66 140.43
N GLU A 1182 -77.42 32.79 140.92
CA GLU A 1182 -77.18 31.90 142.05
C GLU A 1182 -77.32 30.44 141.58
N ALA A 1183 -76.20 29.74 141.48
CA ALA A 1183 -76.13 28.36 141.00
C ALA A 1183 -75.85 27.44 142.18
N ARG A 1184 -76.73 26.46 142.38
CA ARG A 1184 -76.68 25.53 143.52
C ARG A 1184 -76.67 24.10 142.95
N PRO A 1185 -75.89 23.18 143.52
CA PRO A 1185 -75.83 21.81 143.02
C PRO A 1185 -77.23 21.17 143.13
N LYS A 1186 -77.75 20.62 142.01
CA LYS A 1186 -79.04 19.89 141.93
C LYS A 1186 -78.86 18.61 142.76
N GLU A 1187 -79.16 18.67 144.06
CA GLU A 1187 -78.91 17.59 145.04
C GLU A 1187 -79.29 16.18 144.49
N GLU A 1188 -78.40 15.18 144.65
CA GLU A 1188 -78.40 13.80 144.08
C GLU A 1188 -78.94 12.74 145.07
N ASN A 1189 -79.88 11.88 144.63
CA ASN A 1189 -80.15 10.47 145.02
C ASN A 1189 -81.62 10.05 144.67
N ASP A 1190 -81.84 8.94 143.93
CA ASP A 1190 -83.10 8.16 143.68
C ASP A 1190 -84.37 8.79 143.02
N GLY A 1191 -85.07 8.03 142.13
CA GLY A 1191 -86.54 8.17 141.89
C GLY A 1191 -87.03 8.91 140.61
N PRO A 1192 -88.33 9.24 140.47
CA PRO A 1192 -89.01 9.28 139.16
C PRO A 1192 -89.10 10.62 138.42
#